data_AF-A0A6P2B312-F1
#
_entry.id   AF-A0A6P2B312-F1
#
_cell.length_a   1.000
_cell.length_b   1.000
_cell.length_c   1.000
_cell.angle_alpha   90.00
_cell.angle_beta   90.00
_cell.angle_gamma   90.00
#
_symmetry.space_group_name_H-M   'P 1'
#
loop_
_entity.id
_entity.type
_entity.pdbx_description
1 polymer ?
#
loop_
_entity_poly.entity_id
_entity_poly.type
_entity_poly.pdbx_seq_one_letter_code
_entity_poly.pdbx_strand_id
1 'polypeptide(L)'
;MTIWDNLHELMNGYTLGRQLRQTREGLGLTLDDAVESLRIRRAVLESFELGDFDVPGASEVQVRGFVRNYARFLHLDEEAVLMDYEAALVDARKMAKRREDRRRARLGDSAETQRAIPAVSQVRPPTPLPLPPRSRAARARRPRSSGGGGMMLMLVGMMVGSATLTGTFFLVLYLLYQMFPVIADDSGGVGQQIVVPPVVTFTPAPGTSGGRGGAPSVGVLVALEGRQNGWMQVTIDGRPLAARPIGNGERVEYVANTEIIVETSDAATFAIAYNDEQVGMVGQTGEPVRVVFSRDGYALSDDVALVGQPAMPDELILMPIVTPRGLDQVSRLDAPHTTRFVDLKLNRPLTLFFYDVTNDEMLAGIDVEKQMPVVSAVKGPILMYFFDVVPEEIWNTVPVELWNIRDEALVPEFYRATWNQHREILRDLYRMIVVSDNTSTGNALRYAYDYYSPPGMNPIQAFNHWSMEVVGMSAESGMRQWDEGGTNDPSWIEPRFNTRMTSIYNSMRQYNNTYSALDLARFYTWVYTQAPRQVYQRTFDVMSIVEGSPGFLEDTAFSLGGTPVSKDGYVGPGARNNFRDEHLTADAGLILLNDRAYIVVTMGVDGGDRLSYIYGEIRRVINQERRTLYWPSGVSFAAWVRSPEGPYEGRPLSVEGANFVLDYLKEVGQEPVRNVNMDDRRFYFDQARAVWFAFFPNDTVPSARTPEQERVIAARYGGSGETIHQIAVELNYVRP
;
A
#
# COMPACT_ATOMS: atom_id res chain seq x y z
N MET A 1 11.40 7.68 -26.82
CA MET A 1 10.85 8.20 -25.57
C MET A 1 9.59 7.44 -25.28
N THR A 2 9.66 6.63 -24.23
CA THR A 2 8.86 5.43 -24.07
C THR A 2 7.62 5.73 -23.24
N ILE A 3 6.62 4.85 -23.33
CA ILE A 3 5.32 4.99 -22.65
C ILE A 3 5.46 5.14 -21.12
N TRP A 4 6.52 4.57 -20.55
CA TRP A 4 6.83 4.60 -19.12
C TRP A 4 7.48 5.90 -18.63
N ASP A 5 8.12 6.69 -19.52
CA ASP A 5 8.57 8.04 -19.18
C ASP A 5 7.35 8.90 -18.84
N ASN A 6 6.26 8.78 -19.62
CA ASN A 6 5.03 9.53 -19.38
C ASN A 6 4.22 9.03 -18.16
N LEU A 7 4.44 7.78 -17.72
CA LEU A 7 3.76 7.22 -16.55
C LEU A 7 4.45 7.64 -15.24
N HIS A 8 5.79 7.66 -15.23
CA HIS A 8 6.59 8.20 -14.12
C HIS A 8 6.32 9.70 -13.93
N GLU A 9 6.22 10.45 -15.03
CA GLU A 9 5.97 11.90 -15.06
C GLU A 9 4.55 12.30 -14.55
N LEU A 10 3.55 11.42 -14.60
CA LEU A 10 2.19 11.66 -14.06
C LEU A 10 2.04 11.25 -12.59
N MET A 11 2.87 10.33 -12.11
CA MET A 11 2.81 9.85 -10.74
C MET A 11 3.33 10.87 -9.74
N ASN A 12 4.35 11.67 -10.07
CA ASN A 12 5.03 12.58 -9.14
C ASN A 12 4.13 13.68 -8.53
N GLY A 13 3.26 14.31 -9.35
CA GLY A 13 2.32 15.33 -8.87
C GLY A 13 1.21 14.74 -8.01
N TYR A 14 0.71 13.55 -8.39
CA TYR A 14 -0.32 12.82 -7.66
C TYR A 14 0.22 12.23 -6.35
N THR A 15 1.48 11.77 -6.32
CA THR A 15 2.15 11.29 -5.11
C THR A 15 2.39 12.41 -4.12
N LEU A 16 2.83 13.59 -4.57
CA LEU A 16 3.00 14.75 -3.69
C LEU A 16 1.67 15.22 -3.10
N GLY A 17 0.61 15.32 -3.91
CA GLY A 17 -0.71 15.72 -3.41
C GLY A 17 -1.26 14.74 -2.37
N ARG A 18 -1.10 13.43 -2.61
CA ARG A 18 -1.46 12.42 -1.61
C ARG A 18 -0.66 12.53 -0.32
N GLN A 19 0.65 12.78 -0.41
CA GLN A 19 1.51 12.95 0.76
C GLN A 19 1.03 14.13 1.63
N LEU A 20 0.77 15.29 1.03
CA LEU A 20 0.24 16.47 1.74
C LEU A 20 -1.08 16.15 2.45
N ARG A 21 -2.00 15.44 1.77
CA ARG A 21 -3.29 15.05 2.34
C ARG A 21 -3.13 14.06 3.51
N GLN A 22 -2.35 13.02 3.32
CA GLN A 22 -2.13 11.97 4.30
C GLN A 22 -1.44 12.50 5.55
N THR A 23 -0.45 13.39 5.41
CA THR A 23 0.19 14.02 6.56
C THR A 23 -0.77 14.92 7.32
N ARG A 24 -1.64 15.68 6.64
CA ARG A 24 -2.69 16.46 7.31
C ARG A 24 -3.63 15.57 8.11
N GLU A 25 -4.18 14.53 7.47
CA GLU A 25 -5.13 13.63 8.10
C GLU A 25 -4.49 12.81 9.24
N GLY A 26 -3.22 12.41 9.10
CA GLY A 26 -2.44 11.71 10.12
C GLY A 26 -2.12 12.55 11.36
N LEU A 27 -2.11 13.88 11.23
CA LEU A 27 -2.01 14.82 12.35
C LEU A 27 -3.39 15.11 13.00
N GLY A 28 -4.47 14.49 12.51
CA GLY A 28 -5.84 14.73 12.98
C GLY A 28 -6.41 16.08 12.57
N LEU A 29 -5.81 16.74 11.57
CA LEU A 29 -6.19 18.08 11.11
C LEU A 29 -7.21 17.97 9.97
N THR A 30 -8.28 18.75 10.04
CA THR A 30 -9.21 18.93 8.93
C THR A 30 -8.63 19.90 7.89
N LEU A 31 -9.14 19.84 6.66
CA LEU A 31 -8.76 20.83 5.65
C LEU A 31 -9.16 22.26 6.07
N ASP A 32 -10.22 22.42 6.87
CA ASP A 32 -10.60 23.72 7.45
C ASP A 32 -9.56 24.24 8.44
N ASP A 33 -8.98 23.38 9.27
CA ASP A 33 -7.92 23.76 10.21
C ASP A 33 -6.68 24.27 9.48
N ALA A 34 -6.33 23.63 8.35
CA ALA A 34 -5.26 24.09 7.47
C ALA A 34 -5.59 25.44 6.81
N VAL A 35 -6.83 25.63 6.34
CA VAL A 35 -7.30 26.91 5.76
C VAL A 35 -7.24 28.04 6.79
N GLU A 36 -7.67 27.79 8.02
CA GLU A 36 -7.69 28.77 9.10
C GLU A 36 -6.27 29.15 9.54
N SER A 37 -5.38 28.16 9.66
CA SER A 37 -3.99 28.34 10.09
C SER A 37 -3.12 29.01 9.03
N LEU A 38 -3.23 28.57 7.77
CA LEU A 38 -2.39 29.05 6.67
C LEU A 38 -2.93 30.30 5.99
N ARG A 39 -4.21 30.65 6.21
CA ARG A 39 -4.92 31.72 5.49
C ARG A 39 -4.86 31.56 3.97
N ILE A 40 -4.75 30.32 3.50
CA ILE A 40 -4.81 29.93 2.09
C ILE A 40 -6.25 29.48 1.79
N ARG A 41 -6.82 29.93 0.67
CA ARG A 41 -8.19 29.57 0.28
C ARG A 41 -8.34 28.05 0.17
N ARG A 42 -9.44 27.49 0.68
CA ARG A 42 -9.75 26.05 0.64
C ARG A 42 -9.46 25.39 -0.72
N ALA A 43 -9.98 25.98 -1.79
CA ALA A 43 -9.82 25.45 -3.15
C ALA A 43 -8.36 25.30 -3.60
N VAL A 44 -7.43 26.07 -3.01
CA VAL A 44 -5.99 26.00 -3.32
C VAL A 44 -5.31 24.87 -2.54
N LEU A 45 -5.63 24.67 -1.26
CA LEU A 45 -5.10 23.55 -0.50
C LEU A 45 -5.68 22.21 -0.99
N GLU A 46 -6.96 22.21 -1.37
CA GLU A 46 -7.61 21.05 -1.99
C GLU A 46 -6.98 20.69 -3.33
N SER A 47 -6.63 21.68 -4.17
CA SER A 47 -5.96 21.40 -5.43
C SER A 47 -4.58 20.77 -5.20
N PHE A 48 -3.82 21.25 -4.22
CA PHE A 48 -2.53 20.65 -3.86
C PHE A 48 -2.67 19.20 -3.41
N GLU A 49 -3.67 18.88 -2.58
CA GLU A 49 -3.96 17.51 -2.13
C GLU A 49 -4.42 16.57 -3.26
N LEU A 50 -4.91 17.13 -4.36
CA LEU A 50 -5.26 16.39 -5.58
C LEU A 50 -4.09 16.31 -6.58
N GLY A 51 -2.94 16.92 -6.27
CA GLY A 51 -1.79 17.01 -7.16
C GLY A 51 -1.93 18.05 -8.27
N ASP A 52 -2.90 18.96 -8.15
CA ASP A 52 -3.14 20.07 -9.09
C ASP A 52 -2.57 21.39 -8.53
N PHE A 53 -1.51 21.86 -9.17
CA PHE A 53 -0.77 23.05 -8.78
C PHE A 53 -1.07 24.27 -9.67
N ASP A 54 -1.98 24.15 -10.64
CA ASP A 54 -2.41 25.26 -11.49
C ASP A 54 -3.46 26.11 -10.76
N VAL A 55 -3.01 27.10 -10.00
CA VAL A 55 -3.88 27.95 -9.17
C VAL A 55 -4.26 29.22 -9.92
N PRO A 56 -5.54 29.41 -10.32
CA PRO A 56 -5.95 30.57 -11.10
C PRO A 56 -5.70 31.90 -10.36
N GLY A 57 -4.91 32.78 -10.99
CA GLY A 57 -4.61 34.11 -10.46
C GLY A 57 -3.46 34.14 -9.42
N ALA A 58 -2.74 33.05 -9.21
CA ALA A 58 -1.50 33.02 -8.45
C ALA A 58 -0.28 32.85 -9.37
N SER A 59 0.81 33.57 -9.07
CA SER A 59 2.10 33.36 -9.73
C SER A 59 2.79 32.08 -9.25
N GLU A 60 3.68 31.49 -10.05
CA GLU A 60 4.46 30.30 -9.68
C GLU A 60 5.25 30.49 -8.38
N VAL A 61 5.77 31.70 -8.16
CA VAL A 61 6.47 32.07 -6.91
C VAL A 61 5.51 32.03 -5.71
N GLN A 62 4.26 32.46 -5.89
CA GLN A 62 3.24 32.40 -4.84
C GLN A 62 2.79 30.96 -4.59
N VAL A 63 2.57 30.16 -5.63
CA VAL A 63 2.20 28.74 -5.48
C VAL A 63 3.30 27.97 -4.77
N ARG A 64 4.57 28.18 -5.15
CA ARG A 64 5.74 27.63 -4.45
C ARG A 64 5.76 28.04 -2.98
N GLY A 65 5.45 29.30 -2.67
CA GLY A 65 5.31 29.79 -1.30
C GLY A 65 4.18 29.11 -0.53
N PHE A 66 3.04 28.84 -1.18
CA PHE A 66 1.92 28.13 -0.57
C PHE A 66 2.25 26.66 -0.30
N VAL A 67 2.89 25.96 -1.24
CA VAL A 67 3.35 24.57 -1.06
C VAL A 67 4.34 24.47 0.08
N ARG A 68 5.33 25.37 0.14
CA ARG A 68 6.29 25.44 1.27
C ARG A 68 5.60 25.69 2.61
N ASN A 69 4.69 26.66 2.66
CA ASN A 69 3.93 26.95 3.88
C ASN A 69 3.07 25.75 4.32
N TYR A 70 2.50 25.03 3.36
CA TYR A 70 1.70 23.85 3.67
C TYR A 70 2.58 22.72 4.20
N ALA A 71 3.73 22.45 3.56
CA ALA A 71 4.71 21.48 4.05
C ALA A 71 5.16 21.78 5.48
N ARG A 72 5.48 23.05 5.77
CA ARG A 72 5.86 23.51 7.10
C ARG A 72 4.76 23.29 8.13
N PHE A 73 3.51 23.61 7.79
CA PHE A 73 2.35 23.37 8.66
C PHE A 73 2.13 21.89 8.95
N LEU A 74 2.48 21.01 8.01
CA LEU A 74 2.39 19.56 8.13
C LEU A 74 3.63 18.91 8.74
N HIS A 75 4.62 19.69 9.18
CA HIS A 75 5.90 19.19 9.70
C HIS A 75 6.67 18.28 8.73
N LEU A 76 6.51 18.52 7.43
CA LEU A 76 7.26 17.85 6.36
C LEU A 76 8.55 18.61 6.06
N ASP A 77 9.54 17.92 5.49
CA ASP A 77 10.75 18.56 4.95
C ASP A 77 10.37 19.49 3.79
N GLU A 78 10.55 20.78 4.00
CA GLU A 78 10.20 21.83 3.04
C GLU A 78 10.96 21.71 1.73
N GLU A 79 12.24 21.33 1.76
CA GLU A 79 13.07 21.26 0.56
C GLU A 79 12.75 19.99 -0.24
N ALA A 80 12.51 18.86 0.43
CA ALA A 80 12.08 17.63 -0.24
C ALA A 80 10.72 17.81 -0.95
N VAL A 81 9.74 18.40 -0.27
CA VAL A 81 8.40 18.68 -0.85
C VAL A 81 8.50 19.67 -2.02
N LEU A 82 9.40 20.63 -1.95
CA LEU A 82 9.62 21.57 -3.05
C LEU A 82 10.32 20.93 -4.26
N MET A 83 11.22 19.98 -4.03
CA MET A 83 11.84 19.20 -5.10
C MET A 83 10.78 18.36 -5.83
N ASP A 84 9.87 17.71 -5.09
CA ASP A 84 8.77 16.93 -5.66
C ASP A 84 7.80 17.82 -6.46
N TYR A 85 7.52 19.03 -5.96
CA TYR A 85 6.71 20.03 -6.65
C TYR A 85 7.38 20.53 -7.94
N GLU A 86 8.68 20.80 -7.92
CA GLU A 86 9.44 21.21 -9.10
C GLU A 86 9.51 20.12 -10.16
N ALA A 87 9.69 18.85 -9.74
CA ALA A 87 9.63 17.71 -10.63
C ALA A 87 8.27 17.63 -11.33
N ALA A 88 7.18 17.75 -10.57
CA ALA A 88 5.82 17.77 -11.11
C ALA A 88 5.57 18.92 -12.12
N LEU A 89 6.13 20.12 -11.88
CA LEU A 89 6.01 21.26 -12.80
C LEU A 89 6.83 21.12 -14.08
N VAL A 90 8.06 20.60 -13.98
CA VAL A 90 8.92 20.35 -15.14
C VAL A 90 8.26 19.35 -16.09
N ASP A 91 7.62 18.32 -15.53
CA ASP A 91 6.93 17.29 -16.28
C ASP A 91 5.65 17.84 -16.93
N ALA A 92 4.85 18.64 -16.21
CA ALA A 92 3.69 19.34 -16.77
C ALA A 92 4.06 20.26 -17.97
N ARG A 93 5.20 20.97 -17.87
CA ARG A 93 5.71 21.85 -18.94
C ARG A 93 6.20 21.08 -20.16
N LYS A 94 6.92 19.97 -19.97
CA LYS A 94 7.34 19.07 -21.06
C LYS A 94 6.12 18.52 -21.80
N MET A 95 5.06 18.16 -21.09
CA MET A 95 3.81 17.67 -21.69
C MET A 95 3.08 18.74 -22.50
N ALA A 96 2.97 19.97 -21.98
CA ALA A 96 2.35 21.09 -22.68
C ALA A 96 3.07 21.42 -24.00
N LYS A 97 4.41 21.45 -23.98
CA LYS A 97 5.24 21.67 -25.17
C LYS A 97 5.04 20.55 -26.21
N ARG A 98 5.04 19.28 -25.80
CA ARG A 98 4.79 18.13 -26.69
C ARG A 98 3.39 18.13 -27.31
N ARG A 99 2.38 18.63 -26.58
CA ARG A 99 1.01 18.78 -27.09
C ARG A 99 0.96 19.87 -28.17
N GLU A 100 1.65 20.99 -27.96
CA GLU A 100 1.74 22.05 -28.96
C GLU A 100 2.51 21.61 -30.22
N ASP A 101 3.64 20.91 -30.05
CA ASP A 101 4.44 20.38 -31.15
C ASP A 101 3.64 19.35 -31.99
N ARG A 102 2.90 18.45 -31.32
CA ARG A 102 1.99 17.50 -32.01
C ARG A 102 0.82 18.20 -32.71
N ARG A 103 0.30 19.30 -32.15
CA ARG A 103 -0.74 20.11 -32.79
C ARG A 103 -0.21 20.81 -34.03
N ARG A 104 1.02 21.35 -34.00
CA ARG A 104 1.68 21.95 -35.17
C ARG A 104 1.99 20.91 -36.25
N ALA A 105 2.44 19.71 -35.89
CA ALA A 105 2.66 18.61 -36.83
C ALA A 105 1.37 18.20 -37.56
N ARG A 106 0.25 18.07 -36.84
CA ARG A 106 -1.07 17.75 -37.44
C ARG A 106 -1.61 18.85 -38.36
N LEU A 107 -1.33 20.11 -38.06
CA LEU A 107 -1.73 21.24 -38.92
C LEU A 107 -0.82 21.40 -40.15
N GLY A 108 0.43 20.93 -40.08
CA GLY A 108 1.37 20.89 -41.22
C GLY A 108 1.00 19.84 -42.27
N ASP A 109 0.64 18.62 -41.86
CA ASP A 109 0.26 17.51 -42.76
C ASP A 109 -1.07 17.75 -43.51
N SER A 110 -1.90 18.67 -43.01
CA SER A 110 -3.19 19.01 -43.63
C SER A 110 -3.05 19.89 -44.88
N ALA A 111 -1.92 20.58 -45.06
CA ALA A 111 -1.68 21.43 -46.24
C ALA A 111 -1.26 20.64 -47.48
N GLU A 112 -0.68 19.46 -47.32
CA GLU A 112 -0.23 18.59 -48.42
C GLU A 112 -1.34 17.63 -48.91
N THR A 113 -2.24 17.21 -48.01
CA THR A 113 -3.27 16.20 -48.31
C THR A 113 -4.49 16.75 -49.07
N GLN A 114 -4.67 18.07 -49.17
CA GLN A 114 -5.82 18.68 -49.88
C GLN A 114 -5.72 18.70 -51.41
N ARG A 115 -4.65 18.16 -52.03
CA ARG A 115 -4.46 18.25 -53.49
C ARG A 115 -4.99 17.09 -54.33
N ALA A 116 -5.54 16.01 -53.78
CA ALA A 116 -6.05 14.95 -54.63
C ALA A 116 -7.06 14.01 -53.96
N ILE A 117 -8.38 14.29 -54.04
CA ILE A 117 -9.44 13.27 -54.22
C ILE A 117 -10.63 13.89 -55.00
N PRO A 118 -11.22 13.21 -56.02
CA PRO A 118 -12.35 13.70 -56.81
C PRO A 118 -13.71 13.50 -56.12
N ALA A 119 -14.67 14.37 -56.48
CA ALA A 119 -16.02 14.43 -55.89
C ALA A 119 -16.89 13.19 -56.18
N VAL A 120 -17.47 12.62 -55.12
CA VAL A 120 -18.58 11.65 -55.20
C VAL A 120 -19.83 12.26 -54.56
N SER A 121 -20.93 12.10 -55.28
CA SER A 121 -22.24 12.76 -55.14
C SER A 121 -22.93 12.50 -53.79
N GLN A 122 -23.45 13.56 -53.16
CA GLN A 122 -24.17 13.51 -51.88
C GLN A 122 -25.63 13.08 -52.06
N VAL A 123 -26.05 12.07 -51.28
CA VAL A 123 -27.47 11.76 -51.03
C VAL A 123 -27.92 12.52 -49.77
N ARG A 124 -29.01 13.29 -49.88
CA ARG A 124 -29.60 14.07 -48.78
C ARG A 124 -30.35 13.17 -47.78
N PRO A 125 -30.31 13.47 -46.46
CA PRO A 125 -31.20 12.85 -45.47
C PRO A 125 -32.61 13.50 -45.45
N PRO A 126 -33.66 12.78 -45.04
CA PRO A 126 -35.03 13.31 -44.97
C PRO A 126 -35.30 14.11 -43.68
N THR A 127 -36.19 15.11 -43.83
CA THR A 127 -36.65 16.09 -42.84
C THR A 127 -37.53 15.49 -41.71
N PRO A 128 -37.47 15.98 -40.46
CA PRO A 128 -38.37 15.53 -39.38
C PRO A 128 -39.80 16.08 -39.49
N LEU A 129 -40.80 15.29 -39.08
CA LEU A 129 -42.23 15.65 -38.99
C LEU A 129 -42.56 16.48 -37.72
N PRO A 130 -43.61 17.33 -37.74
CA PRO A 130 -43.97 18.24 -36.64
C PRO A 130 -44.90 17.61 -35.58
N LEU A 131 -44.75 18.02 -34.32
CA LEU A 131 -45.58 17.61 -33.17
C LEU A 131 -46.92 18.39 -33.10
N PRO A 132 -48.00 17.80 -32.56
CA PRO A 132 -49.31 18.45 -32.40
C PRO A 132 -49.44 19.33 -31.13
N PRO A 133 -50.43 20.26 -31.07
CA PRO A 133 -50.48 21.35 -30.10
C PRO A 133 -51.13 20.96 -28.75
N ARG A 134 -50.63 21.58 -27.66
CA ARG A 134 -51.14 21.45 -26.29
C ARG A 134 -52.41 22.28 -26.08
N SER A 135 -53.48 21.64 -25.58
CA SER A 135 -54.73 22.29 -25.19
C SER A 135 -54.69 22.93 -23.80
N ARG A 136 -55.23 24.15 -23.70
CA ARG A 136 -55.51 24.96 -22.49
C ARG A 136 -56.89 24.62 -21.91
N ALA A 137 -56.98 24.51 -20.57
CA ALA A 137 -58.11 24.86 -19.67
C ALA A 137 -57.86 24.20 -18.29
N ALA A 138 -58.21 24.70 -17.11
CA ALA A 138 -58.94 25.88 -16.68
C ALA A 138 -58.58 26.24 -15.21
N ARG A 139 -58.95 27.47 -14.86
CA ARG A 139 -58.79 28.22 -13.62
C ARG A 139 -59.71 27.69 -12.51
N ALA A 140 -59.22 27.59 -11.26
CA ALA A 140 -60.08 27.55 -10.07
C ALA A 140 -59.53 28.50 -8.97
N ARG A 141 -60.46 29.15 -8.26
CA ARG A 141 -60.31 30.38 -7.47
C ARG A 141 -59.70 30.17 -6.07
N ARG A 142 -59.01 31.19 -5.57
CA ARG A 142 -58.58 31.38 -4.16
C ARG A 142 -59.73 31.89 -3.26
N PRO A 143 -59.56 31.80 -1.93
CA PRO A 143 -59.90 32.90 -1.02
C PRO A 143 -58.67 33.47 -0.28
N ARG A 144 -58.77 34.73 0.15
CA ARG A 144 -57.76 35.54 0.89
C ARG A 144 -58.23 35.78 2.33
N SER A 145 -57.29 35.84 3.27
CA SER A 145 -57.19 36.78 4.43
C SER A 145 -55.99 36.32 5.29
N SER A 146 -55.23 37.09 6.06
CA SER A 146 -54.89 38.51 6.25
C SER A 146 -53.92 38.55 7.44
N GLY A 147 -52.81 39.32 7.41
CA GLY A 147 -52.04 39.61 8.64
C GLY A 147 -50.51 39.67 8.49
N GLY A 148 -49.99 40.51 7.59
CA GLY A 148 -48.56 40.82 7.51
C GLY A 148 -48.24 42.09 8.29
N GLY A 149 -47.83 41.96 9.55
CA GLY A 149 -47.40 43.09 10.39
C GLY A 149 -46.34 42.73 11.43
N GLY A 150 -46.29 41.48 11.91
CA GLY A 150 -45.32 41.07 12.93
C GLY A 150 -43.90 40.78 12.41
N MET A 151 -43.75 40.39 11.14
CA MET A 151 -42.47 39.89 10.63
C MET A 151 -41.44 41.01 10.36
N MET A 152 -41.89 42.23 10.10
CA MET A 152 -40.99 43.37 9.84
C MET A 152 -40.33 43.90 11.13
N LEU A 153 -41.04 43.86 12.27
CA LEU A 153 -40.50 44.29 13.56
C LEU A 153 -39.44 43.30 14.11
N MET A 154 -39.58 42.01 13.82
CA MET A 154 -38.57 40.99 14.20
C MET A 154 -37.26 41.15 13.43
N LEU A 155 -37.33 41.50 12.14
CA LEU A 155 -36.15 41.65 11.29
C LEU A 155 -35.32 42.91 11.64
N VAL A 156 -35.98 44.01 12.04
CA VAL A 156 -35.29 45.22 12.51
C VAL A 156 -34.62 44.98 13.87
N GLY A 157 -35.25 44.22 14.77
CA GLY A 157 -34.65 43.83 16.05
C GLY A 157 -33.38 42.98 15.90
N MET A 158 -33.35 42.06 14.93
CA MET A 158 -32.17 41.24 14.62
C MET A 158 -31.03 42.05 13.99
N MET A 159 -31.33 43.05 13.15
CA MET A 159 -30.30 43.93 12.59
C MET A 159 -29.62 44.80 13.67
N VAL A 160 -30.39 45.38 14.60
CA VAL A 160 -29.83 46.23 15.67
C VAL A 160 -28.98 45.41 16.65
N GLY A 161 -29.35 44.15 16.92
CA GLY A 161 -28.54 43.24 17.75
C GLY A 161 -27.21 42.82 17.10
N SER A 162 -27.17 42.70 15.77
CA SER A 162 -25.95 42.32 15.04
C SER A 162 -24.90 43.45 15.00
N ALA A 163 -25.34 44.70 14.96
CA ALA A 163 -24.46 45.87 14.95
C ALA A 163 -23.76 46.08 16.31
N THR A 164 -24.45 45.83 17.43
CA THR A 164 -23.86 45.92 18.78
C THR A 164 -22.85 44.81 19.05
N LEU A 165 -23.11 43.58 18.63
CA LEU A 165 -22.17 42.45 18.73
C LEU A 165 -20.88 42.68 17.92
N THR A 166 -21.01 43.22 16.71
CA THR A 166 -19.85 43.54 15.86
C THR A 166 -19.01 44.67 16.48
N GLY A 167 -19.65 45.72 16.99
CA GLY A 167 -18.95 46.81 17.67
C GLY A 167 -18.22 46.37 18.95
N THR A 168 -18.83 45.46 19.73
CA THR A 168 -18.24 44.90 20.95
C THR A 168 -17.04 44.01 20.61
N PHE A 169 -17.10 43.24 19.53
CA PHE A 169 -16.00 42.43 19.03
C PHE A 169 -14.78 43.28 18.62
N PHE A 170 -14.98 44.36 17.86
CA PHE A 170 -13.88 45.23 17.45
C PHE A 170 -13.30 46.05 18.61
N LEU A 171 -14.10 46.41 19.62
CA LEU A 171 -13.61 47.06 20.83
C LEU A 171 -12.71 46.13 21.65
N VAL A 172 -13.10 44.85 21.80
CA VAL A 172 -12.29 43.82 22.48
C VAL A 172 -10.98 43.58 21.72
N LEU A 173 -11.04 43.52 20.39
CA LEU A 173 -9.85 43.36 19.55
C LEU A 173 -8.88 44.55 19.66
N TYR A 174 -9.42 45.78 19.70
CA TYR A 174 -8.64 47.00 19.89
C TYR A 174 -7.98 47.06 21.27
N LEU A 175 -8.69 46.64 22.33
CA LEU A 175 -8.13 46.57 23.68
C LEU A 175 -7.07 45.46 23.82
N LEU A 176 -7.26 44.32 23.14
CA LEU A 176 -6.26 43.23 23.09
C LEU A 176 -4.99 43.65 22.34
N TYR A 177 -5.11 44.43 21.27
CA TYR A 177 -3.97 44.99 20.53
C TYR A 177 -3.11 45.93 21.39
N GLN A 178 -3.73 46.68 22.30
CA GLN A 178 -3.01 47.55 23.24
C GLN A 178 -2.31 46.78 24.37
N MET A 179 -2.71 45.53 24.64
CA MET A 179 -2.17 44.71 25.72
C MET A 179 -0.87 43.96 25.34
N PHE A 180 -0.56 43.82 24.06
CA PHE A 180 0.60 43.05 23.58
C PHE A 180 1.37 43.79 22.48
N PRO A 181 2.26 44.74 22.82
CA PRO A 181 3.19 45.29 21.85
C PRO A 181 4.25 44.21 21.51
N VAL A 182 4.19 43.70 20.29
CA VAL A 182 5.22 42.82 19.73
C VAL A 182 6.51 43.63 19.59
N ILE A 183 7.59 43.13 20.20
CA ILE A 183 8.95 43.65 20.07
C ILE A 183 9.39 43.47 18.63
N ALA A 184 9.62 44.58 17.93
CA ALA A 184 10.35 44.59 16.67
C ALA A 184 11.85 44.54 17.00
N ASP A 185 12.52 43.47 16.59
CA ASP A 185 13.98 43.36 16.69
C ASP A 185 14.62 44.07 15.50
N ASP A 186 15.51 45.00 15.82
CA ASP A 186 16.19 45.93 14.93
C ASP A 186 17.69 45.65 15.08
N SER A 187 18.27 44.88 14.15
CA SER A 187 19.74 44.81 14.02
C SER A 187 20.18 44.33 12.63
N GLY A 188 20.48 45.32 11.78
CA GLY A 188 21.82 45.54 11.22
C GLY A 188 22.48 44.37 10.48
N GLY A 189 22.59 44.52 9.16
CA GLY A 189 23.33 43.60 8.31
C GLY A 189 24.84 43.54 8.60
N VAL A 190 25.40 42.35 8.39
CA VAL A 190 26.80 42.15 7.99
C VAL A 190 26.76 41.16 6.82
N GLY A 191 27.19 41.62 5.66
CA GLY A 191 27.36 40.78 4.48
C GLY A 191 28.60 39.90 4.61
N GLN A 192 28.43 38.60 4.39
CA GLN A 192 29.52 37.72 3.98
C GLN A 192 29.16 37.13 2.61
N GLN A 193 29.94 37.53 1.60
CA GLN A 193 29.93 36.96 0.27
C GLN A 193 30.38 35.49 0.35
N ILE A 194 29.48 34.57 0.00
CA ILE A 194 29.85 33.18 -0.28
C ILE A 194 30.42 33.16 -1.71
N VAL A 195 31.73 32.97 -1.81
CA VAL A 195 32.43 32.68 -3.06
C VAL A 195 32.13 31.23 -3.42
N VAL A 196 31.40 31.02 -4.52
CA VAL A 196 31.15 29.68 -5.08
C VAL A 196 32.31 29.35 -6.04
N PRO A 197 33.03 28.22 -5.89
CA PRO A 197 34.05 27.81 -6.84
C PRO A 197 33.41 27.39 -8.19
N PRO A 198 34.12 27.51 -9.32
CA PRO A 198 33.58 27.17 -10.62
C PRO A 198 33.34 25.65 -10.72
N VAL A 199 32.11 25.27 -11.07
CA VAL A 199 31.72 23.90 -11.41
C VAL A 199 32.45 23.51 -12.70
N VAL A 200 33.40 22.57 -12.59
CA VAL A 200 34.05 21.95 -13.75
C VAL A 200 33.00 21.09 -14.45
N THR A 201 32.55 21.55 -15.61
CA THR A 201 31.64 20.79 -16.47
C THR A 201 32.47 19.86 -17.34
N PHE A 202 32.36 18.54 -17.14
CA PHE A 202 32.96 17.57 -18.06
C PHE A 202 32.01 17.31 -19.23
N THR A 203 32.39 17.79 -20.41
CA THR A 203 31.80 17.38 -21.70
C THR A 203 32.63 16.20 -22.22
N PRO A 204 32.06 15.02 -22.53
CA PRO A 204 32.83 13.96 -23.17
C PRO A 204 33.02 14.26 -24.66
N ALA A 205 34.26 14.14 -25.13
CA ALA A 205 34.64 14.13 -26.53
C ALA A 205 34.74 12.67 -27.07
N PRO A 206 34.71 12.45 -28.40
CA PRO A 206 34.54 11.11 -28.96
C PRO A 206 35.84 10.28 -29.04
N GLY A 207 35.72 9.02 -28.60
CA GLY A 207 36.42 7.80 -29.03
C GLY A 207 37.90 7.82 -29.40
N THR A 208 38.72 7.10 -28.62
CA THR A 208 39.80 6.25 -29.18
C THR A 208 40.13 5.09 -28.23
N SER A 209 40.28 3.90 -28.81
CA SER A 209 40.67 2.62 -28.22
C SER A 209 42.06 2.62 -27.58
N GLY A 210 42.24 1.90 -26.45
CA GLY A 210 43.56 1.46 -26.00
C GLY A 210 43.69 1.03 -24.53
N GLY A 211 43.59 -0.28 -24.27
CA GLY A 211 44.48 -1.05 -23.39
C GLY A 211 44.70 -0.67 -21.91
N ARG A 212 44.13 -1.52 -21.03
CA ARG A 212 44.62 -2.03 -19.72
C ARG A 212 45.06 -1.03 -18.62
N GLY A 213 44.26 -0.99 -17.54
CA GLY A 213 44.74 -0.99 -16.16
C GLY A 213 44.01 -0.08 -15.16
N GLY A 214 43.17 -0.66 -14.29
CA GLY A 214 43.10 -0.29 -12.85
C GLY A 214 41.91 0.54 -12.33
N ALA A 215 41.03 -0.10 -11.54
CA ALA A 215 40.61 0.28 -10.16
C ALA A 215 39.63 -0.80 -9.64
N PRO A 216 39.64 -1.18 -8.34
CA PRO A 216 38.64 -2.08 -7.80
C PRO A 216 37.31 -1.33 -7.68
N SER A 217 36.30 -1.74 -8.45
CA SER A 217 34.95 -1.25 -8.26
C SER A 217 34.46 -1.70 -6.88
N VAL A 218 33.95 -0.77 -6.08
CA VAL A 218 33.40 -1.01 -4.73
C VAL A 218 32.11 -1.87 -4.77
N GLY A 219 31.68 -2.28 -5.97
CA GLY A 219 30.55 -3.16 -6.23
C GLY A 219 30.64 -3.81 -7.62
N VAL A 220 29.60 -4.53 -7.99
CA VAL A 220 29.40 -5.18 -9.29
C VAL A 220 28.61 -4.21 -10.18
N LEU A 221 29.19 -3.75 -11.29
CA LEU A 221 28.51 -2.95 -12.30
C LEU A 221 28.29 -3.81 -13.56
N VAL A 222 27.04 -3.92 -14.00
CA VAL A 222 26.67 -4.60 -15.25
C VAL A 222 25.86 -3.65 -16.11
N ALA A 223 26.37 -3.35 -17.30
CA ALA A 223 25.66 -2.61 -18.34
C ALA A 223 25.17 -3.57 -19.43
N LEU A 224 23.89 -3.50 -19.75
CA LEU A 224 23.23 -4.28 -20.79
C LEU A 224 22.81 -3.35 -21.92
N GLU A 225 23.23 -3.65 -23.15
CA GLU A 225 22.85 -2.91 -24.35
C GLU A 225 22.10 -3.83 -25.32
N GLY A 226 20.82 -3.59 -25.56
CA GLY A 226 19.99 -4.42 -26.42
C GLY A 226 20.52 -4.42 -27.87
N ARG A 227 20.78 -5.60 -28.43
CA ARG A 227 21.13 -5.78 -29.85
C ARG A 227 19.90 -6.06 -30.71
N GLN A 228 18.86 -6.59 -30.08
CA GLN A 228 17.55 -6.86 -30.66
C GLN A 228 16.49 -6.78 -29.56
N ASN A 229 15.22 -6.84 -29.92
CA ASN A 229 14.15 -6.86 -28.93
C ASN A 229 14.13 -8.23 -28.25
N GLY A 230 14.21 -8.26 -26.93
CA GLY A 230 14.07 -9.50 -26.15
C GLY A 230 13.73 -9.21 -24.69
N TRP A 231 13.60 -10.28 -23.91
CA TRP A 231 13.26 -10.19 -22.49
C TRP A 231 14.49 -10.44 -21.63
N MET A 232 14.56 -9.74 -20.49
CA MET A 232 15.57 -9.97 -19.49
C MET A 232 14.99 -9.92 -18.08
N GLN A 233 15.51 -10.75 -17.21
CA GLN A 233 15.32 -10.66 -15.76
C GLN A 233 16.67 -10.39 -15.12
N VAL A 234 16.68 -9.47 -14.16
CA VAL A 234 17.90 -9.06 -13.46
C VAL A 234 17.67 -9.21 -11.97
N THR A 235 18.57 -9.90 -11.28
CA THR A 235 18.57 -10.03 -9.82
C THR A 235 19.75 -9.27 -9.26
N ILE A 236 19.52 -8.43 -8.25
CA ILE A 236 20.54 -7.57 -7.62
C ILE A 236 20.61 -7.95 -6.15
N ASP A 237 21.79 -8.40 -5.69
CA ASP A 237 22.04 -8.79 -4.29
C ASP A 237 20.93 -9.73 -3.73
N GLY A 238 20.60 -10.78 -4.49
CA GLY A 238 19.56 -11.76 -4.13
C GLY A 238 18.11 -11.31 -4.32
N ARG A 239 17.85 -10.08 -4.80
CA ARG A 239 16.49 -9.56 -5.06
C ARG A 239 16.17 -9.53 -6.56
N PRO A 240 15.25 -10.37 -7.06
CA PRO A 240 14.87 -10.35 -8.47
C PRO A 240 14.07 -9.07 -8.77
N LEU A 241 14.48 -8.34 -9.79
CA LEU A 241 13.67 -7.29 -10.40
C LEU A 241 12.62 -7.94 -11.31
N ALA A 242 11.49 -7.27 -11.48
CA ALA A 242 10.47 -7.71 -12.42
C ALA A 242 11.07 -7.89 -13.83
N ALA A 243 10.78 -9.03 -14.46
CA ALA A 243 11.19 -9.31 -15.83
C ALA A 243 10.69 -8.19 -16.76
N ARG A 244 11.57 -7.69 -17.62
CA ARG A 244 11.26 -6.55 -18.49
C ARG A 244 11.79 -6.75 -19.90
N PRO A 245 11.14 -6.17 -20.92
CA PRO A 245 11.71 -6.13 -22.25
C PRO A 245 12.91 -5.18 -22.28
N ILE A 246 13.87 -5.48 -23.15
CA ILE A 246 14.95 -4.58 -23.56
C ILE A 246 14.87 -4.40 -25.08
N GLY A 247 14.84 -3.14 -25.52
CA GLY A 247 14.77 -2.80 -26.94
C GLY A 247 16.15 -2.75 -27.61
N ASN A 248 16.18 -2.91 -28.94
CA ASN A 248 17.40 -2.69 -29.72
C ASN A 248 17.96 -1.25 -29.52
N GLY A 249 19.22 -1.14 -29.10
CA GLY A 249 19.92 0.10 -28.77
C GLY A 249 19.62 0.66 -27.38
N GLU A 250 18.75 0.02 -26.59
CA GLU A 250 18.49 0.42 -25.20
C GLU A 250 19.66 -0.01 -24.33
N ARG A 251 20.25 0.96 -23.60
CA ARG A 251 21.32 0.70 -22.63
C ARG A 251 20.82 0.91 -21.22
N VAL A 252 21.15 -0.02 -20.34
CA VAL A 252 20.66 -0.12 -18.96
C VAL A 252 21.83 -0.51 -18.07
N GLU A 253 21.96 0.14 -16.93
CA GLU A 253 23.07 -0.12 -16.00
C GLU A 253 22.52 -0.53 -14.64
N TYR A 254 23.11 -1.57 -14.09
CA TYR A 254 22.76 -2.15 -12.81
C TYR A 254 23.99 -2.16 -11.91
N VAL A 255 23.80 -1.72 -10.66
CA VAL A 255 24.85 -1.66 -9.64
C VAL A 255 24.41 -2.52 -8.46
N ALA A 256 25.31 -3.38 -7.99
CA ALA A 256 25.08 -4.24 -6.83
C ALA A 256 26.27 -4.24 -5.90
N ASN A 257 26.06 -4.57 -4.63
CA ASN A 257 27.14 -4.66 -3.66
C ASN A 257 27.87 -5.99 -3.78
N THR A 258 27.16 -7.10 -3.96
CA THR A 258 27.71 -8.47 -3.95
C THR A 258 27.59 -9.17 -5.29
N GLU A 259 26.40 -9.15 -5.93
CA GLU A 259 26.17 -9.90 -7.17
C GLU A 259 25.05 -9.32 -8.04
N ILE A 260 25.19 -9.52 -9.36
CA ILE A 260 24.14 -9.29 -10.35
C ILE A 260 23.97 -10.58 -11.15
N ILE A 261 22.73 -11.06 -11.28
CA ILE A 261 22.40 -12.20 -12.14
C ILE A 261 21.55 -11.66 -13.29
N VAL A 262 21.93 -12.00 -14.52
CA VAL A 262 21.21 -11.62 -15.73
C VAL A 262 20.73 -12.87 -16.45
N GLU A 263 19.42 -12.94 -16.70
CA GLU A 263 18.75 -14.07 -17.35
C GLU A 263 18.04 -13.59 -18.61
N THR A 264 18.19 -14.33 -19.71
CA THR A 264 17.47 -14.10 -20.98
C THR A 264 17.21 -15.41 -21.72
N SER A 265 16.24 -15.42 -22.63
CA SER A 265 15.87 -16.58 -23.45
C SER A 265 16.64 -16.63 -24.78
N ASP A 266 17.38 -15.57 -25.09
CA ASP A 266 18.25 -15.51 -26.25
C ASP A 266 19.53 -14.73 -25.90
N ALA A 267 20.67 -15.43 -25.86
CA ALA A 267 21.99 -14.88 -25.55
C ALA A 267 22.42 -13.73 -26.49
N ALA A 268 21.80 -13.61 -27.67
CA ALA A 268 22.06 -12.53 -28.60
C ALA A 268 21.23 -11.26 -28.31
N THR A 269 20.32 -11.28 -27.31
CA THR A 269 19.42 -10.17 -26.97
C THR A 269 20.18 -8.90 -26.62
N PHE A 270 21.28 -9.01 -25.87
CA PHE A 270 22.06 -7.84 -25.41
C PHE A 270 23.56 -8.08 -25.45
N ALA A 271 24.32 -7.00 -25.65
CA ALA A 271 25.73 -6.92 -25.29
C ALA A 271 25.84 -6.66 -23.79
N ILE A 272 26.83 -7.26 -23.13
CA ILE A 272 27.07 -7.07 -21.70
C ILE A 272 28.43 -6.40 -21.52
N ALA A 273 28.49 -5.36 -20.69
CA ALA A 273 29.74 -4.87 -20.12
C ALA A 273 29.72 -5.06 -18.60
N TYR A 274 30.80 -5.60 -18.05
CA TYR A 274 30.98 -5.87 -16.62
C TYR A 274 32.18 -5.07 -16.13
N ASN A 275 31.97 -4.21 -15.13
CA ASN A 275 32.99 -3.30 -14.60
C ASN A 275 33.80 -2.58 -15.70
N ASP A 276 33.08 -1.99 -16.66
CA ASP A 276 33.61 -1.27 -17.82
C ASP A 276 34.37 -2.11 -18.87
N GLU A 277 34.41 -3.45 -18.74
CA GLU A 277 34.96 -4.37 -19.74
C GLU A 277 33.85 -5.11 -20.50
N GLN A 278 33.94 -5.15 -21.83
CA GLN A 278 32.98 -5.88 -22.68
C GLN A 278 33.11 -7.38 -22.45
N VAL A 279 32.00 -8.02 -22.11
CA VAL A 279 31.89 -9.47 -22.01
C VAL A 279 31.65 -10.03 -23.41
N GLY A 280 32.36 -11.11 -23.76
CA GLY A 280 32.16 -11.82 -25.02
C GLY A 280 30.75 -12.40 -25.15
N MET A 281 30.43 -13.03 -26.30
CA MET A 281 29.15 -13.74 -26.42
C MET A 281 29.05 -14.83 -25.35
N VAL A 282 27.98 -14.76 -24.56
CA VAL A 282 27.71 -15.62 -23.40
C VAL A 282 26.90 -16.88 -23.76
N GLY A 283 26.58 -17.09 -25.05
CA GLY A 283 25.86 -18.24 -25.58
C GLY A 283 25.61 -18.09 -27.09
N GLN A 284 24.95 -19.07 -27.71
CA GLN A 284 24.55 -18.99 -29.11
C GLN A 284 23.23 -18.21 -29.29
N THR A 285 22.99 -17.68 -30.49
CA THR A 285 21.71 -17.02 -30.81
C THR A 285 20.54 -18.00 -30.63
N GLY A 286 19.51 -17.58 -29.89
CA GLY A 286 18.34 -18.38 -29.54
C GLY A 286 18.55 -19.34 -28.35
N GLU A 287 19.74 -19.34 -27.74
CA GLU A 287 20.03 -20.10 -26.53
C GLU A 287 19.70 -19.26 -25.30
N PRO A 288 18.93 -19.78 -24.34
CA PRO A 288 18.70 -19.08 -23.09
C PRO A 288 20.00 -19.08 -22.28
N VAL A 289 20.29 -17.98 -21.58
CA VAL A 289 21.52 -17.85 -20.79
C VAL A 289 21.25 -17.19 -19.45
N ARG A 290 21.96 -17.69 -18.43
CA ARG A 290 22.05 -17.11 -17.10
C ARG A 290 23.51 -16.80 -16.79
N VAL A 291 23.81 -15.53 -16.57
CA VAL A 291 25.16 -15.06 -16.26
C VAL A 291 25.17 -14.47 -14.86
N VAL A 292 26.05 -14.98 -14.01
CA VAL A 292 26.24 -14.49 -12.64
C VAL A 292 27.49 -13.63 -12.60
N PHE A 293 27.34 -12.36 -12.22
CA PHE A 293 28.41 -11.39 -12.03
C PHE A 293 28.63 -11.17 -10.54
N SER A 294 29.85 -11.35 -10.07
CA SER A 294 30.26 -11.16 -8.67
C SER A 294 31.45 -10.21 -8.59
N ARG A 295 31.98 -9.97 -7.39
CA ARG A 295 33.23 -9.21 -7.21
C ARG A 295 34.46 -9.96 -7.75
N ASP A 296 34.40 -11.28 -7.76
CA ASP A 296 35.54 -12.15 -8.11
C ASP A 296 35.57 -12.54 -9.60
N GLY A 297 34.56 -12.12 -10.35
CA GLY A 297 34.41 -12.37 -11.79
C GLY A 297 32.98 -12.75 -12.18
N TYR A 298 32.82 -13.27 -13.40
CA TYR A 298 31.53 -13.76 -13.90
C TYR A 298 31.62 -15.20 -14.41
N ALA A 299 30.52 -15.94 -14.31
CA ALA A 299 30.41 -17.31 -14.79
C ALA A 299 29.04 -17.57 -15.43
N LEU A 300 29.02 -18.49 -16.40
CA LEU A 300 27.80 -19.06 -16.94
C LEU A 300 27.28 -20.10 -15.95
N SER A 301 25.98 -20.05 -15.69
CA SER A 301 25.27 -20.98 -14.81
C SER A 301 24.55 -22.03 -15.66
N ASP A 302 24.74 -23.31 -15.34
CA ASP A 302 24.02 -24.42 -16.01
C ASP A 302 22.52 -24.46 -15.65
N ASP A 303 22.12 -23.81 -14.54
CA ASP A 303 20.73 -23.49 -14.24
C ASP A 303 20.28 -22.31 -15.11
N VAL A 304 19.68 -22.58 -16.27
CA VAL A 304 19.06 -21.53 -17.08
C VAL A 304 17.54 -21.63 -16.94
N ALA A 305 16.97 -20.78 -16.10
CA ALA A 305 15.52 -20.55 -16.14
C ALA A 305 15.19 -19.87 -17.47
N LEU A 306 14.51 -20.59 -18.36
CA LEU A 306 14.08 -20.09 -19.68
C LEU A 306 13.25 -18.80 -19.51
N VAL A 307 13.73 -17.67 -20.03
CA VAL A 307 12.95 -16.41 -20.09
C VAL A 307 11.89 -16.48 -21.20
N GLY A 308 10.92 -17.39 -21.05
CA GLY A 308 9.66 -17.33 -21.77
C GLY A 308 8.72 -16.32 -21.10
N GLN A 309 7.68 -15.87 -21.82
CA GLN A 309 6.48 -15.27 -21.19
C GLN A 309 6.17 -15.98 -19.88
N PRO A 310 5.76 -15.27 -18.81
CA PRO A 310 5.74 -15.80 -17.45
C PRO A 310 5.00 -17.13 -17.41
N ALA A 311 5.76 -18.22 -17.49
CA ALA A 311 5.50 -19.37 -16.68
C ALA A 311 5.85 -18.87 -15.28
N MET A 312 4.83 -18.30 -14.65
CA MET A 312 4.31 -18.76 -13.38
C MET A 312 5.35 -19.59 -12.61
N PRO A 313 5.78 -19.19 -11.41
CA PRO A 313 6.77 -19.94 -10.65
C PRO A 313 6.31 -21.40 -10.51
N ASP A 314 6.89 -22.27 -11.33
CA ASP A 314 6.99 -23.69 -11.03
C ASP A 314 8.07 -23.72 -9.95
N GLU A 315 7.66 -24.06 -8.73
CA GLU A 315 8.41 -23.88 -7.47
C GLU A 315 8.25 -22.51 -6.77
N LEU A 316 7.02 -22.01 -6.68
CA LEU A 316 6.53 -21.88 -5.31
C LEU A 316 6.52 -23.31 -4.80
N ILE A 317 7.41 -23.64 -3.85
CA ILE A 317 7.36 -24.89 -3.11
C ILE A 317 5.88 -25.11 -2.84
N LEU A 318 5.30 -26.08 -3.54
CA LEU A 318 4.07 -26.70 -3.14
C LEU A 318 4.47 -27.31 -1.80
N MET A 319 4.39 -26.50 -0.75
CA MET A 319 4.02 -27.00 0.54
C MET A 319 2.87 -27.92 0.21
N PRO A 320 2.99 -29.23 0.52
CA PRO A 320 1.96 -30.18 0.16
C PRO A 320 0.65 -29.49 0.52
N ILE A 321 -0.27 -29.38 -0.44
CA ILE A 321 -1.60 -28.83 -0.20
C ILE A 321 -2.20 -29.77 0.84
N VAL A 322 -1.92 -29.47 2.11
CA VAL A 322 -2.63 -30.02 3.23
C VAL A 322 -3.97 -29.36 3.06
N THR A 323 -4.92 -30.07 2.46
CA THR A 323 -6.33 -29.74 2.65
C THR A 323 -6.48 -29.64 4.16
N PRO A 324 -6.72 -28.44 4.73
CA PRO A 324 -6.67 -28.28 6.17
C PRO A 324 -7.71 -29.23 6.74
N ARG A 325 -7.23 -30.25 7.46
CA ARG A 325 -8.09 -31.30 7.99
C ARG A 325 -8.71 -30.75 9.25
N GLY A 326 -9.74 -29.93 9.07
CA GLY A 326 -10.74 -29.73 10.11
C GLY A 326 -10.93 -28.31 10.60
N LEU A 327 -11.14 -27.32 9.73
CA LEU A 327 -11.86 -26.09 10.14
C LEU A 327 -13.17 -26.43 10.89
N ASP A 328 -13.79 -27.57 10.58
CA ASP A 328 -14.99 -28.10 11.27
C ASP A 328 -14.73 -28.60 12.70
N GLN A 329 -13.46 -28.81 13.10
CA GLN A 329 -13.06 -29.20 14.45
C GLN A 329 -12.30 -28.08 15.19
N VAL A 330 -11.90 -27.02 14.49
CA VAL A 330 -11.09 -25.91 15.02
C VAL A 330 -11.80 -25.16 16.16
N SER A 331 -13.14 -25.10 16.18
CA SER A 331 -13.88 -24.50 17.31
C SER A 331 -13.76 -25.28 18.63
N ARG A 332 -13.16 -26.48 18.61
CA ARG A 332 -12.88 -27.32 19.79
C ARG A 332 -11.41 -27.39 20.18
N LEU A 333 -10.52 -26.73 19.42
CA LEU A 333 -9.09 -26.74 19.69
C LEU A 333 -8.75 -25.64 20.72
N ASP A 334 -8.09 -26.03 21.80
CA ASP A 334 -7.45 -25.09 22.72
C ASP A 334 -6.23 -24.46 22.02
N ALA A 335 -6.44 -23.33 21.35
CA ALA A 335 -5.37 -22.63 20.65
C ALA A 335 -4.42 -21.91 21.65
N PRO A 336 -3.09 -22.01 21.46
CA PRO A 336 -2.09 -21.70 22.48
C PRO A 336 -2.08 -20.24 22.93
N HIS A 337 -2.49 -19.30 22.06
CA HIS A 337 -2.44 -17.87 22.36
C HIS A 337 -3.81 -17.27 22.73
N THR A 338 -4.89 -18.05 22.71
CA THR A 338 -6.27 -17.54 22.90
C THR A 338 -6.44 -16.69 24.15
N THR A 339 -5.93 -17.12 25.30
CA THR A 339 -6.07 -16.38 26.58
C THR A 339 -5.53 -14.95 26.47
N ARG A 340 -4.38 -14.76 25.82
CA ARG A 340 -3.77 -13.44 25.63
C ARG A 340 -4.66 -12.52 24.81
N PHE A 341 -5.24 -13.03 23.73
CA PHE A 341 -6.15 -12.27 22.88
C PHE A 341 -7.48 -11.95 23.58
N VAL A 342 -8.00 -12.86 24.41
CA VAL A 342 -9.17 -12.61 25.27
C VAL A 342 -8.92 -11.45 26.24
N ASP A 343 -7.74 -11.39 26.87
CA ASP A 343 -7.37 -10.28 27.75
C ASP A 343 -7.28 -8.94 26.99
N LEU A 344 -6.68 -8.97 25.79
CA LEU A 344 -6.52 -7.76 24.96
C LEU A 344 -7.86 -7.17 24.52
N LYS A 345 -8.90 -7.98 24.31
CA LYS A 345 -10.21 -7.46 23.89
C LYS A 345 -10.94 -6.64 24.96
N LEU A 346 -10.59 -6.73 26.25
CA LEU A 346 -11.27 -6.03 27.37
C LEU A 346 -12.80 -6.06 27.30
N ASN A 347 -13.38 -7.25 27.15
CA ASN A 347 -14.83 -7.46 27.03
C ASN A 347 -15.51 -6.77 25.83
N ARG A 348 -14.74 -6.25 24.85
CA ARG A 348 -15.32 -5.77 23.59
C ARG A 348 -16.03 -6.92 22.85
N PRO A 349 -17.19 -6.68 22.22
CA PRO A 349 -17.81 -7.58 21.26
C PRO A 349 -16.94 -7.68 20.01
N LEU A 350 -15.87 -8.46 20.12
CA LEU A 350 -14.86 -8.67 19.11
C LEU A 350 -14.62 -10.17 18.97
N THR A 351 -14.57 -10.63 17.73
CA THR A 351 -14.21 -11.99 17.33
C THR A 351 -12.84 -11.97 16.65
N LEU A 352 -12.10 -13.07 16.80
CA LEU A 352 -10.79 -13.27 16.19
C LEU A 352 -10.71 -14.71 15.71
N PHE A 353 -10.25 -14.91 14.49
CA PHE A 353 -9.76 -16.19 13.99
C PHE A 353 -8.33 -15.97 13.49
N PHE A 354 -7.37 -16.67 14.08
CA PHE A 354 -5.96 -16.57 13.69
C PHE A 354 -5.35 -17.96 13.56
N TYR A 355 -4.91 -18.27 12.34
CA TYR A 355 -4.62 -19.63 11.92
C TYR A 355 -3.40 -19.68 10.99
N ASP A 356 -2.49 -20.60 11.26
CA ASP A 356 -1.36 -20.94 10.39
C ASP A 356 -1.83 -21.99 9.38
N VAL A 357 -2.00 -21.56 8.13
CA VAL A 357 -2.48 -22.43 7.05
C VAL A 357 -1.41 -23.44 6.64
N THR A 358 -0.14 -23.07 6.78
CA THR A 358 0.99 -23.91 6.40
C THR A 358 1.12 -25.12 7.32
N ASN A 359 0.91 -24.91 8.62
CA ASN A 359 0.99 -25.98 9.62
C ASN A 359 -0.36 -26.65 9.92
N ASP A 360 -1.47 -26.17 9.36
CA ASP A 360 -2.84 -26.59 9.72
C ASP A 360 -3.09 -26.42 11.24
N GLU A 361 -2.77 -25.23 11.77
CA GLU A 361 -2.79 -24.97 13.22
C GLU A 361 -3.54 -23.69 13.58
N MET A 362 -4.48 -23.79 14.52
CA MET A 362 -5.12 -22.62 15.12
C MET A 362 -4.22 -22.01 16.19
N LEU A 363 -3.79 -20.77 15.97
CA LEU A 363 -2.91 -20.05 16.89
C LEU A 363 -3.71 -19.30 17.96
N ALA A 364 -4.86 -18.75 17.59
CA ALA A 364 -5.82 -18.16 18.52
C ALA A 364 -7.23 -18.08 17.94
N GLY A 365 -8.24 -18.05 18.80
CA GLY A 365 -9.53 -17.51 18.41
C GLY A 365 -10.42 -17.06 19.56
N ILE A 366 -11.33 -16.15 19.23
CA ILE A 366 -12.27 -15.54 20.15
C ILE A 366 -13.64 -15.64 19.53
N ASP A 367 -14.57 -16.33 20.19
CA ASP A 367 -15.97 -16.41 19.81
C ASP A 367 -16.14 -16.73 18.30
N VAL A 368 -15.37 -17.68 17.77
CA VAL A 368 -15.16 -17.83 16.31
C VAL A 368 -16.42 -18.15 15.50
N GLU A 369 -17.43 -18.75 16.14
CA GLU A 369 -18.73 -19.08 15.55
C GLU A 369 -19.77 -17.96 15.74
N LYS A 370 -19.45 -16.93 16.53
CA LYS A 370 -20.37 -15.83 16.83
C LYS A 370 -20.63 -15.00 15.58
N GLN A 371 -21.91 -14.84 15.25
CA GLN A 371 -22.36 -13.98 14.15
C GLN A 371 -22.07 -12.51 14.47
N MET A 372 -21.28 -11.87 13.61
CA MET A 372 -20.87 -10.47 13.70
C MET A 372 -21.14 -9.75 12.38
N PRO A 373 -21.38 -8.42 12.39
CA PRO A 373 -21.56 -7.66 11.15
C PRO A 373 -20.27 -7.69 10.31
N VAL A 374 -20.38 -8.18 9.07
CA VAL A 374 -19.23 -8.38 8.17
C VAL A 374 -18.81 -7.10 7.43
N VAL A 375 -19.69 -6.11 7.39
CA VAL A 375 -19.47 -4.81 6.70
C VAL A 375 -18.85 -5.00 5.29
N SER A 376 -17.88 -4.19 4.90
CA SER A 376 -17.24 -4.27 3.57
C SER A 376 -16.29 -5.45 3.38
N ALA A 377 -15.94 -6.20 4.43
CA ALA A 377 -15.06 -7.36 4.31
C ALA A 377 -15.67 -8.48 3.45
N VAL A 378 -17.01 -8.51 3.28
CA VAL A 378 -17.71 -9.45 2.39
C VAL A 378 -17.36 -9.27 0.91
N LYS A 379 -16.78 -8.12 0.52
CA LYS A 379 -16.42 -7.86 -0.88
C LYS A 379 -15.31 -8.78 -1.38
N GLY A 380 -14.42 -9.26 -0.50
CA GLY A 380 -13.45 -10.31 -0.83
C GLY A 380 -14.13 -11.62 -1.26
N PRO A 381 -15.00 -12.21 -0.42
CA PRO A 381 -15.87 -13.32 -0.80
C PRO A 381 -16.68 -13.11 -2.09
N ILE A 382 -17.20 -11.90 -2.34
CA ILE A 382 -17.93 -11.58 -3.58
C ILE A 382 -17.02 -11.65 -4.80
N LEU A 383 -15.77 -11.18 -4.69
CA LEU A 383 -14.78 -11.30 -5.76
C LEU A 383 -14.45 -12.77 -6.07
N MET A 384 -14.27 -13.58 -5.02
CA MET A 384 -14.00 -15.02 -5.15
C MET A 384 -15.16 -15.73 -5.86
N TYR A 385 -16.40 -15.43 -5.46
CA TYR A 385 -17.60 -15.91 -6.14
C TYR A 385 -17.63 -15.49 -7.62
N PHE A 386 -17.34 -14.21 -7.91
CA PHE A 386 -17.31 -13.71 -9.27
C PHE A 386 -16.33 -14.50 -10.14
N PHE A 387 -15.08 -14.67 -9.69
CA PHE A 387 -14.08 -15.40 -10.48
C PHE A 387 -14.37 -16.89 -10.62
N ASP A 388 -15.05 -17.50 -9.66
CA ASP A 388 -15.42 -18.92 -9.75
C ASP A 388 -16.53 -19.18 -10.78
N VAL A 389 -17.51 -18.26 -10.89
CA VAL A 389 -18.71 -18.51 -11.71
C VAL A 389 -18.73 -17.77 -13.05
N VAL A 390 -17.94 -16.72 -13.21
CA VAL A 390 -17.86 -15.95 -14.46
C VAL A 390 -16.70 -16.50 -15.31
N PRO A 391 -16.92 -16.74 -16.63
CA PRO A 391 -15.88 -17.24 -17.52
C PRO A 391 -14.59 -16.41 -17.48
N GLU A 392 -13.44 -17.09 -17.41
CA GLU A 392 -12.14 -16.45 -17.22
C GLU A 392 -11.73 -15.53 -18.38
N GLU A 393 -12.29 -15.70 -19.57
CA GLU A 393 -11.95 -14.85 -20.71
C GLU A 393 -12.37 -13.38 -20.47
N ILE A 394 -13.32 -13.17 -19.56
CA ILE A 394 -13.85 -11.86 -19.19
C ILE A 394 -12.88 -11.12 -18.26
N TRP A 395 -12.28 -11.82 -17.30
CA TRP A 395 -11.50 -11.21 -16.21
C TRP A 395 -10.01 -11.55 -16.22
N ASN A 396 -9.58 -12.61 -16.91
CA ASN A 396 -8.21 -13.09 -16.86
C ASN A 396 -7.35 -12.64 -18.05
N THR A 397 -7.96 -12.01 -19.06
CA THR A 397 -7.32 -11.63 -20.33
C THR A 397 -6.67 -10.25 -20.30
N VAL A 398 -7.06 -9.40 -19.36
CA VAL A 398 -6.54 -8.04 -19.19
C VAL A 398 -5.84 -7.95 -17.83
N PRO A 399 -4.58 -7.49 -17.76
CA PRO A 399 -3.89 -7.25 -16.50
C PRO A 399 -4.65 -6.30 -15.56
N VAL A 400 -4.62 -6.57 -14.26
CA VAL A 400 -5.40 -5.85 -13.24
C VAL A 400 -5.08 -4.35 -13.21
N GLU A 401 -3.85 -3.97 -13.51
CA GLU A 401 -3.36 -2.59 -13.54
C GLU A 401 -4.10 -1.75 -14.61
N LEU A 402 -4.69 -2.41 -15.61
CA LEU A 402 -5.44 -1.74 -16.67
C LEU A 402 -6.95 -1.62 -16.35
N TRP A 403 -7.44 -2.29 -15.30
CA TRP A 403 -8.89 -2.38 -15.03
C TRP A 403 -9.52 -1.04 -14.65
N ASN A 404 -8.77 -0.15 -13.99
CA ASN A 404 -9.27 1.16 -13.56
C ASN A 404 -8.87 2.33 -14.48
N ILE A 405 -8.18 2.05 -15.59
CA ILE A 405 -7.86 3.07 -16.59
C ILE A 405 -9.17 3.61 -17.20
N ARG A 406 -9.21 4.91 -17.50
CA ARG A 406 -10.38 5.55 -18.13
C ARG A 406 -10.14 5.94 -19.59
N ASP A 407 -8.89 6.26 -19.92
CA ASP A 407 -8.50 6.67 -21.26
C ASP A 407 -7.97 5.46 -22.03
N GLU A 408 -8.72 5.05 -23.04
CA GLU A 408 -8.35 3.95 -23.96
C GLU A 408 -6.97 4.16 -24.60
N ALA A 409 -6.53 5.42 -24.77
CA ALA A 409 -5.22 5.72 -25.32
C ALA A 409 -4.06 5.27 -24.42
N LEU A 410 -4.31 5.07 -23.11
CA LEU A 410 -3.33 4.56 -22.15
C LEU A 410 -3.29 3.02 -22.12
N VAL A 411 -4.26 2.34 -22.74
CA VAL A 411 -4.31 0.89 -22.82
C VAL A 411 -3.46 0.42 -24.01
N PRO A 412 -2.50 -0.51 -23.79
CA PRO A 412 -1.71 -1.09 -24.87
C PRO A 412 -2.61 -1.70 -25.96
N GLU A 413 -2.22 -1.51 -27.22
CA GLU A 413 -3.03 -1.90 -28.39
C GLU A 413 -3.44 -3.38 -28.34
N PHE A 414 -2.54 -4.25 -27.89
CA PHE A 414 -2.79 -5.69 -27.71
C PHE A 414 -3.99 -6.00 -26.81
N TYR A 415 -4.22 -5.23 -25.74
CA TYR A 415 -5.32 -5.46 -24.78
C TYR A 415 -6.58 -4.65 -25.11
N ARG A 416 -6.50 -3.66 -26.01
CA ARG A 416 -7.54 -2.64 -26.18
C ARG A 416 -8.90 -3.20 -26.59
N ALA A 417 -8.93 -4.21 -27.46
CA ALA A 417 -10.18 -4.83 -27.91
C ALA A 417 -10.92 -5.50 -26.74
N THR A 418 -10.23 -6.39 -26.02
CA THR A 418 -10.79 -7.12 -24.88
C THR A 418 -11.10 -6.19 -23.71
N TRP A 419 -10.22 -5.22 -23.43
CA TRP A 419 -10.47 -4.18 -22.45
C TRP A 419 -11.74 -3.40 -22.79
N ASN A 420 -11.91 -2.91 -24.03
CA ASN A 420 -13.13 -2.19 -24.42
C ASN A 420 -14.40 -3.03 -24.26
N GLN A 421 -14.32 -4.33 -24.48
CA GLN A 421 -15.45 -5.24 -24.33
C GLN A 421 -15.86 -5.44 -22.86
N HIS A 422 -14.91 -5.47 -21.93
CA HIS A 422 -15.14 -5.84 -20.53
C HIS A 422 -14.85 -4.74 -19.50
N ARG A 423 -14.38 -3.55 -19.92
CA ARG A 423 -13.88 -2.48 -19.04
C ARG A 423 -14.84 -2.05 -17.94
N GLU A 424 -16.15 -2.11 -18.16
CA GLU A 424 -17.13 -1.70 -17.15
C GLU A 424 -17.10 -2.65 -15.95
N ILE A 425 -17.18 -3.97 -16.20
CA ILE A 425 -17.15 -4.95 -15.12
C ILE A 425 -15.76 -5.07 -14.50
N LEU A 426 -14.68 -5.02 -15.30
CA LEU A 426 -13.31 -5.01 -14.78
C LEU A 426 -13.08 -3.82 -13.83
N ARG A 427 -13.57 -2.64 -14.21
CA ARG A 427 -13.50 -1.45 -13.37
C ARG A 427 -14.36 -1.55 -12.12
N ASP A 428 -15.53 -2.18 -12.21
CA ASP A 428 -16.37 -2.44 -11.03
C ASP A 428 -15.67 -3.39 -10.04
N LEU A 429 -15.02 -4.46 -10.52
CA LEU A 429 -14.24 -5.36 -9.66
C LEU A 429 -13.09 -4.62 -8.96
N TYR A 430 -12.33 -3.83 -9.71
CA TYR A 430 -11.26 -3.00 -9.15
C TYR A 430 -11.79 -2.04 -8.08
N ARG A 431 -12.84 -1.28 -8.40
CA ARG A 431 -13.42 -0.29 -7.48
C ARG A 431 -14.04 -0.93 -6.24
N MET A 432 -14.68 -2.08 -6.39
CA MET A 432 -15.26 -2.85 -5.29
C MET A 432 -14.20 -3.23 -4.25
N ILE A 433 -13.04 -3.70 -4.70
CA ILE A 433 -11.99 -4.16 -3.78
C ILE A 433 -11.12 -3.02 -3.31
N VAL A 434 -10.49 -2.30 -4.24
CA VAL A 434 -9.42 -1.33 -3.95
C VAL A 434 -9.97 -0.05 -3.31
N VAL A 435 -11.13 0.42 -3.78
CA VAL A 435 -11.73 1.68 -3.31
C VAL A 435 -12.97 1.43 -2.44
N SER A 436 -13.32 0.18 -2.18
CA SER A 436 -14.51 -0.24 -1.42
C SER A 436 -15.82 0.38 -1.95
N ASP A 437 -16.01 0.47 -3.27
CA ASP A 437 -17.21 1.06 -3.88
C ASP A 437 -18.43 0.14 -3.76
N ASN A 438 -19.52 0.63 -3.15
CA ASN A 438 -20.72 -0.16 -2.90
C ASN A 438 -21.60 -0.37 -4.14
N THR A 439 -21.63 0.60 -5.07
CA THR A 439 -22.39 0.49 -6.31
C THR A 439 -21.75 -0.57 -7.21
N SER A 440 -20.42 -0.52 -7.35
CA SER A 440 -19.66 -1.55 -8.07
C SER A 440 -19.82 -2.94 -7.45
N THR A 441 -19.95 -3.04 -6.11
CA THR A 441 -20.23 -4.31 -5.43
C THR A 441 -21.57 -4.92 -5.88
N GLY A 442 -22.63 -4.11 -5.93
CA GLY A 442 -23.94 -4.57 -6.40
C GLY A 442 -23.93 -4.94 -7.89
N ASN A 443 -23.17 -4.20 -8.71
CA ASN A 443 -23.00 -4.53 -10.12
C ASN A 443 -22.29 -5.88 -10.31
N ALA A 444 -21.22 -6.14 -9.56
CA ALA A 444 -20.47 -7.40 -9.61
C ALA A 444 -21.36 -8.60 -9.20
N LEU A 445 -22.12 -8.48 -8.10
CA LEU A 445 -23.08 -9.51 -7.68
C LEU A 445 -24.13 -9.80 -8.76
N ARG A 446 -24.71 -8.74 -9.34
CA ARG A 446 -25.71 -8.88 -10.41
C ARG A 446 -25.12 -9.56 -11.64
N TYR A 447 -23.91 -9.18 -12.03
CA TYR A 447 -23.20 -9.72 -13.19
C TYR A 447 -22.88 -11.21 -12.99
N ALA A 448 -22.33 -11.60 -11.84
CA ALA A 448 -22.05 -13.00 -11.52
C ALA A 448 -23.34 -13.85 -11.54
N TYR A 449 -24.44 -13.31 -11.03
CA TYR A 449 -25.74 -14.00 -11.06
C TYR A 449 -26.24 -14.28 -12.48
N ASP A 450 -25.95 -13.44 -13.48
CA ASP A 450 -26.31 -13.73 -14.89
C ASP A 450 -25.66 -15.01 -15.43
N TYR A 451 -24.52 -15.43 -14.85
CA TYR A 451 -23.85 -16.69 -15.19
C TYR A 451 -24.21 -17.82 -14.22
N TYR A 452 -24.49 -17.50 -12.95
CA TYR A 452 -24.90 -18.45 -11.92
C TYR A 452 -26.27 -18.08 -11.33
N SER A 453 -27.33 -18.64 -11.92
CA SER A 453 -28.72 -18.43 -11.54
C SER A 453 -29.40 -19.75 -11.11
N PRO A 454 -29.17 -20.27 -9.89
CA PRO A 454 -29.91 -21.41 -9.39
C PRO A 454 -31.44 -21.17 -9.44
N PRO A 455 -32.25 -22.18 -9.83
CA PRO A 455 -33.68 -21.99 -10.02
C PRO A 455 -34.38 -21.44 -8.77
N GLY A 456 -35.13 -20.34 -8.95
CA GLY A 456 -35.92 -19.72 -7.88
C GLY A 456 -35.13 -18.91 -6.86
N MET A 457 -33.83 -18.70 -7.07
CA MET A 457 -32.99 -17.85 -6.22
C MET A 457 -32.80 -16.47 -6.82
N ASN A 458 -32.73 -15.44 -6.00
CA ASN A 458 -32.25 -14.11 -6.41
C ASN A 458 -30.71 -14.00 -6.29
N PRO A 459 -30.05 -12.90 -6.73
CA PRO A 459 -28.59 -12.78 -6.68
C PRO A 459 -27.97 -12.96 -5.30
N ILE A 460 -28.62 -12.47 -4.24
CA ILE A 460 -28.13 -12.61 -2.85
C ILE A 460 -28.23 -14.07 -2.40
N GLN A 461 -29.33 -14.74 -2.75
CA GLN A 461 -29.53 -16.15 -2.46
C GLN A 461 -28.56 -17.05 -3.22
N ALA A 462 -28.27 -16.73 -4.48
CA ALA A 462 -27.31 -17.45 -5.30
C ALA A 462 -25.89 -17.36 -4.72
N PHE A 463 -25.45 -16.16 -4.30
CA PHE A 463 -24.17 -15.97 -3.63
C PHE A 463 -24.08 -16.77 -2.31
N ASN A 464 -25.13 -16.71 -1.47
CA ASN A 464 -25.16 -17.48 -0.23
C ASN A 464 -25.18 -19.00 -0.51
N HIS A 465 -25.89 -19.45 -1.55
CA HIS A 465 -25.95 -20.85 -1.96
C HIS A 465 -24.57 -21.34 -2.41
N TRP A 466 -23.91 -20.61 -3.29
CA TRP A 466 -22.54 -20.89 -3.71
C TRP A 466 -21.58 -20.95 -2.51
N SER A 467 -21.68 -20.00 -1.59
CA SER A 467 -20.86 -19.96 -0.38
C SER A 467 -21.02 -21.21 0.49
N MET A 468 -22.23 -21.78 0.59
CA MET A 468 -22.45 -23.02 1.33
C MET A 468 -21.91 -24.23 0.57
N GLU A 469 -22.22 -24.36 -0.71
CA GLU A 469 -21.91 -25.55 -1.51
C GLU A 469 -20.43 -25.67 -1.90
N VAL A 470 -19.79 -24.54 -2.22
CA VAL A 470 -18.41 -24.50 -2.75
C VAL A 470 -17.40 -24.22 -1.65
N VAL A 471 -17.70 -23.25 -0.77
CA VAL A 471 -16.78 -22.82 0.29
C VAL A 471 -17.01 -23.59 1.60
N GLY A 472 -18.17 -24.23 1.76
CA GLY A 472 -18.53 -24.94 2.99
C GLY A 472 -19.00 -24.01 4.11
N MET A 473 -19.46 -22.79 3.79
CA MET A 473 -19.99 -21.83 4.76
C MET A 473 -21.21 -22.40 5.49
N SER A 474 -21.35 -22.13 6.80
CA SER A 474 -22.53 -22.53 7.56
C SER A 474 -23.80 -21.77 7.12
N ALA A 475 -24.97 -22.37 7.34
CA ALA A 475 -26.25 -21.74 7.03
C ALA A 475 -26.61 -20.53 7.93
N GLU A 476 -25.87 -20.33 9.03
CA GLU A 476 -26.07 -19.22 9.96
C GLU A 476 -25.44 -17.91 9.45
N SER A 477 -24.36 -18.02 8.69
CA SER A 477 -23.66 -16.91 8.05
C SER A 477 -24.27 -16.58 6.68
N GLY A 478 -24.14 -15.32 6.26
CA GLY A 478 -24.54 -14.92 4.91
C GLY A 478 -25.08 -13.50 4.80
N MET A 479 -25.30 -13.08 3.57
CA MET A 479 -25.87 -11.78 3.23
C MET A 479 -27.40 -11.83 3.25
N ARG A 480 -28.02 -10.89 3.96
CA ARG A 480 -29.47 -10.66 3.86
C ARG A 480 -29.83 -9.80 2.66
N GLN A 481 -29.02 -8.79 2.36
CA GLN A 481 -29.27 -7.86 1.25
C GLN A 481 -28.01 -7.07 0.89
N TRP A 482 -28.02 -6.48 -0.31
CA TRP A 482 -27.11 -5.42 -0.73
C TRP A 482 -27.90 -4.36 -1.51
N ASP A 483 -28.16 -3.21 -0.88
CA ASP A 483 -29.10 -2.18 -1.34
C ASP A 483 -28.48 -1.10 -2.24
N GLU A 484 -27.40 -1.44 -2.94
CA GLU A 484 -26.70 -0.55 -3.87
C GLU A 484 -26.40 -1.24 -5.21
N GLY A 485 -26.14 -0.43 -6.24
CA GLY A 485 -25.81 -0.92 -7.58
C GLY A 485 -26.85 -1.83 -8.21
N GLY A 486 -26.37 -2.81 -8.98
CA GLY A 486 -27.19 -3.79 -9.70
C GLY A 486 -28.09 -4.66 -8.83
N THR A 487 -27.92 -4.68 -7.51
CA THR A 487 -28.74 -5.45 -6.56
C THR A 487 -29.70 -4.63 -5.70
N ASN A 488 -29.86 -3.33 -5.99
CA ASN A 488 -30.78 -2.46 -5.26
C ASN A 488 -32.25 -2.75 -5.61
N ASP A 489 -32.73 -3.91 -5.19
CA ASP A 489 -34.11 -4.40 -5.37
C ASP A 489 -34.61 -5.03 -4.05
N PRO A 490 -35.64 -4.47 -3.40
CA PRO A 490 -36.20 -5.04 -2.17
C PRO A 490 -36.75 -6.47 -2.31
N SER A 491 -37.06 -6.93 -3.53
CA SER A 491 -37.45 -8.32 -3.79
C SER A 491 -36.27 -9.30 -3.69
N TRP A 492 -35.03 -8.81 -3.63
CA TRP A 492 -33.82 -9.64 -3.52
C TRP A 492 -33.31 -9.79 -2.09
N ILE A 493 -34.11 -9.39 -1.11
CA ILE A 493 -33.84 -9.68 0.30
C ILE A 493 -33.95 -11.18 0.54
N GLU A 494 -32.99 -11.77 1.23
CA GLU A 494 -33.03 -13.15 1.72
C GLU A 494 -33.86 -13.23 3.02
N PRO A 495 -35.10 -13.74 2.98
CA PRO A 495 -35.99 -13.76 4.14
C PRO A 495 -35.52 -14.66 5.29
N ARG A 496 -34.67 -15.67 5.05
CA ARG A 496 -34.10 -16.55 6.10
C ARG A 496 -33.41 -15.74 7.20
N PHE A 497 -32.85 -14.59 6.88
CA PHE A 497 -32.12 -13.75 7.83
C PHE A 497 -32.96 -12.61 8.45
N ASN A 498 -34.27 -12.54 8.20
CA ASN A 498 -35.15 -11.50 8.74
C ASN A 498 -35.29 -11.51 10.27
N THR A 499 -35.02 -12.64 10.91
CA THR A 499 -35.10 -12.80 12.37
C THR A 499 -33.75 -13.08 13.01
N ARG A 500 -32.65 -12.98 12.23
CA ARG A 500 -31.30 -13.28 12.72
C ARG A 500 -30.85 -12.18 13.68
N MET A 501 -30.49 -12.58 14.90
CA MET A 501 -30.06 -11.68 15.97
C MET A 501 -28.76 -12.19 16.59
N THR A 502 -27.88 -11.27 17.00
CA THR A 502 -26.64 -11.58 17.73
C THR A 502 -26.56 -10.80 19.04
N SER A 503 -25.94 -11.37 20.07
CA SER A 503 -25.80 -10.70 21.38
C SER A 503 -24.58 -9.78 21.40
N ILE A 504 -24.82 -8.47 21.54
CA ILE A 504 -23.80 -7.42 21.68
C ILE A 504 -24.03 -6.73 23.02
N TYR A 505 -23.02 -6.72 23.90
CA TYR A 505 -23.14 -6.19 25.27
C TYR A 505 -24.40 -6.69 26.02
N ASN A 506 -24.70 -7.99 25.91
CA ASN A 506 -25.90 -8.64 26.48
C ASN A 506 -27.24 -8.14 25.92
N SER A 507 -27.24 -7.44 24.79
CA SER A 507 -28.43 -7.02 24.07
C SER A 507 -28.52 -7.71 22.72
N MET A 508 -29.68 -8.25 22.38
CA MET A 508 -29.91 -8.83 21.06
C MET A 508 -29.97 -7.72 20.01
N ARG A 509 -29.14 -7.83 18.98
CA ARG A 509 -29.00 -6.90 17.86
C ARG A 509 -29.29 -7.59 16.53
N GLN A 510 -29.93 -6.87 15.63
CA GLN A 510 -30.07 -7.28 14.23
C GLN A 510 -29.10 -6.51 13.36
N TYR A 511 -28.43 -7.22 12.45
CA TYR A 511 -27.66 -6.66 11.35
C TYR A 511 -28.06 -7.36 10.05
N ASN A 512 -27.93 -6.66 8.91
CA ASN A 512 -28.27 -7.23 7.61
C ASN A 512 -27.36 -8.42 7.27
N ASN A 513 -26.05 -8.17 7.19
CA ASN A 513 -25.09 -9.16 6.74
C ASN A 513 -24.20 -9.54 7.92
N THR A 514 -24.32 -10.77 8.39
CA THR A 514 -23.48 -11.31 9.47
C THR A 514 -22.81 -12.59 9.06
N TYR A 515 -21.59 -12.75 9.53
CA TYR A 515 -20.75 -13.92 9.35
C TYR A 515 -20.15 -14.28 10.71
N SER A 516 -19.83 -15.55 10.90
CA SER A 516 -18.88 -15.95 11.93
C SER A 516 -17.44 -15.74 11.44
N ALA A 517 -16.48 -15.57 12.36
CA ALA A 517 -15.08 -15.41 11.96
C ALA A 517 -14.55 -16.69 11.28
N LEU A 518 -15.02 -17.86 11.74
CA LEU A 518 -14.75 -19.15 11.12
C LEU A 518 -15.28 -19.23 9.68
N ASP A 519 -16.54 -18.84 9.46
CA ASP A 519 -17.14 -18.89 8.13
C ASP A 519 -16.50 -17.91 7.15
N LEU A 520 -16.09 -16.73 7.61
CA LEU A 520 -15.36 -15.80 6.76
C LEU A 520 -13.94 -16.32 6.44
N ALA A 521 -13.28 -16.99 7.40
CA ALA A 521 -11.99 -17.63 7.19
C ALA A 521 -12.04 -18.78 6.16
N ARG A 522 -13.19 -19.47 6.02
CA ARG A 522 -13.37 -20.54 5.03
C ARG A 522 -13.18 -20.05 3.59
N PHE A 523 -13.56 -18.82 3.27
CA PHE A 523 -13.33 -18.25 1.92
C PHE A 523 -11.84 -18.14 1.61
N TYR A 524 -11.06 -17.59 2.54
CA TYR A 524 -9.61 -17.44 2.40
C TYR A 524 -8.88 -18.78 2.39
N THR A 525 -9.40 -19.76 3.14
CA THR A 525 -8.91 -21.14 3.12
C THR A 525 -9.21 -21.79 1.77
N TRP A 526 -10.44 -21.67 1.27
CA TRP A 526 -10.86 -22.24 -0.01
C TRP A 526 -10.02 -21.67 -1.16
N VAL A 527 -9.86 -20.34 -1.23
CA VAL A 527 -9.07 -19.74 -2.32
C VAL A 527 -7.62 -20.21 -2.26
N TYR A 528 -7.03 -20.29 -1.07
CA TYR A 528 -5.63 -20.68 -0.90
C TYR A 528 -5.37 -22.18 -1.17
N THR A 529 -6.35 -23.06 -0.92
CA THR A 529 -6.12 -24.52 -0.90
C THR A 529 -6.87 -25.31 -1.97
N GLN A 530 -7.98 -24.77 -2.51
CA GLN A 530 -8.95 -25.54 -3.30
C GLN A 530 -9.37 -24.84 -4.60
N ALA A 531 -9.32 -23.51 -4.67
CA ALA A 531 -9.77 -22.79 -5.85
C ALA A 531 -8.94 -23.12 -7.10
N PRO A 532 -9.53 -23.04 -8.31
CA PRO A 532 -8.78 -23.15 -9.55
C PRO A 532 -7.61 -22.17 -9.61
N ARG A 533 -6.49 -22.56 -10.26
CA ARG A 533 -5.25 -21.77 -10.29
C ARG A 533 -5.49 -20.33 -10.74
N GLN A 534 -6.27 -20.09 -11.80
CA GLN A 534 -6.49 -18.72 -12.29
C GLN A 534 -7.34 -17.89 -11.32
N VAL A 535 -8.30 -18.52 -10.62
CA VAL A 535 -9.10 -17.86 -9.57
C VAL A 535 -8.20 -17.45 -8.41
N TYR A 536 -7.38 -18.38 -7.90
CA TYR A 536 -6.40 -18.10 -6.85
C TYR A 536 -5.54 -16.89 -7.22
N GLN A 537 -4.93 -16.90 -8.40
CA GLN A 537 -4.01 -15.85 -8.79
C GLN A 537 -4.69 -14.52 -8.96
N ARG A 538 -5.83 -14.48 -9.66
CA ARG A 538 -6.49 -13.20 -9.91
C ARG A 538 -7.09 -12.62 -8.65
N THR A 539 -7.59 -13.45 -7.73
CA THR A 539 -7.95 -12.99 -6.39
C THR A 539 -6.77 -12.33 -5.70
N PHE A 540 -5.58 -12.92 -5.77
CA PHE A 540 -4.39 -12.42 -5.09
C PHE A 540 -3.90 -11.13 -5.74
N ASP A 541 -3.80 -11.07 -7.07
CA ASP A 541 -3.42 -9.86 -7.82
C ASP A 541 -4.28 -8.65 -7.45
N VAL A 542 -5.60 -8.85 -7.29
CA VAL A 542 -6.54 -7.75 -7.00
C VAL A 542 -6.54 -7.40 -5.52
N MET A 543 -6.58 -8.40 -4.63
CA MET A 543 -6.71 -8.19 -3.18
C MET A 543 -5.38 -7.90 -2.48
N SER A 544 -4.25 -7.96 -3.19
CA SER A 544 -2.96 -7.45 -2.71
C SER A 544 -2.70 -5.99 -3.06
N ILE A 545 -3.58 -5.36 -3.86
CA ILE A 545 -3.47 -3.93 -4.16
C ILE A 545 -3.86 -3.14 -2.93
N VAL A 546 -2.87 -2.46 -2.35
CA VAL A 546 -3.08 -1.52 -1.25
C VAL A 546 -3.02 -0.09 -1.80
N GLU A 547 -4.18 0.57 -1.87
CA GLU A 547 -4.29 1.99 -2.18
C GLU A 547 -4.77 2.78 -0.96
N GLY A 548 -4.08 3.87 -0.63
CA GLY A 548 -4.43 4.71 0.53
C GLY A 548 -3.68 4.28 1.79
N SER A 549 -4.34 4.37 2.94
CA SER A 549 -3.76 3.95 4.22
C SER A 549 -4.02 2.46 4.42
N PRO A 550 -2.99 1.65 4.71
CA PRO A 550 -3.18 0.22 4.89
C PRO A 550 -4.11 -0.08 6.07
N GLY A 551 -4.96 -1.09 5.91
CA GLY A 551 -5.70 -1.71 7.00
C GLY A 551 -4.78 -2.37 8.03
N PHE A 552 -5.33 -2.86 9.14
CA PHE A 552 -4.51 -3.46 10.20
C PHE A 552 -3.80 -4.75 9.74
N LEU A 553 -4.49 -5.59 8.96
CA LEU A 553 -3.90 -6.80 8.38
C LEU A 553 -2.80 -6.46 7.37
N GLU A 554 -3.04 -5.47 6.51
CA GLU A 554 -2.08 -5.00 5.51
C GLU A 554 -0.80 -4.46 6.17
N ASP A 555 -0.93 -3.56 7.14
CA ASP A 555 0.20 -3.02 7.90
C ASP A 555 0.97 -4.14 8.62
N THR A 556 0.24 -5.11 9.18
CA THR A 556 0.85 -6.27 9.83
C THR A 556 1.65 -7.11 8.84
N ALA A 557 1.09 -7.40 7.66
CA ALA A 557 1.77 -8.14 6.61
C ALA A 557 3.05 -7.43 6.15
N PHE A 558 2.97 -6.13 5.84
CA PHE A 558 4.13 -5.35 5.41
C PHE A 558 5.22 -5.30 6.49
N SER A 559 4.83 -5.12 7.76
CA SER A 559 5.80 -5.09 8.87
C SER A 559 6.49 -6.44 9.12
N LEU A 560 5.91 -7.54 8.63
CA LEU A 560 6.50 -8.89 8.64
C LEU A 560 7.32 -9.18 7.38
N GLY A 561 7.42 -8.23 6.44
CA GLY A 561 8.04 -8.42 5.12
C GLY A 561 7.19 -9.27 4.17
N GLY A 562 5.88 -9.34 4.41
CA GLY A 562 4.94 -10.15 3.67
C GLY A 562 4.06 -9.37 2.70
N THR A 563 3.21 -10.11 1.98
CA THR A 563 2.18 -9.58 1.09
C THR A 563 0.80 -9.84 1.70
N PRO A 564 -0.04 -8.81 1.90
CA PRO A 564 -1.42 -9.01 2.32
C PRO A 564 -2.29 -9.43 1.13
N VAL A 565 -3.29 -10.27 1.39
CA VAL A 565 -4.41 -10.55 0.49
C VAL A 565 -5.67 -10.45 1.33
N SER A 566 -6.25 -9.25 1.38
CA SER A 566 -7.26 -8.92 2.40
C SER A 566 -8.35 -8.01 1.91
N LYS A 567 -9.44 -7.97 2.70
CA LYS A 567 -10.45 -6.94 2.60
C LYS A 567 -10.90 -6.51 3.99
N ASP A 568 -10.76 -5.22 4.25
CA ASP A 568 -11.26 -4.56 5.44
C ASP A 568 -12.67 -3.97 5.24
N GLY A 569 -13.26 -3.50 6.33
CA GLY A 569 -14.49 -2.74 6.31
C GLY A 569 -14.76 -1.99 7.60
N TYR A 570 -15.36 -0.83 7.44
CA TYR A 570 -15.75 0.04 8.54
C TYR A 570 -17.11 0.67 8.27
N VAL A 571 -17.95 0.72 9.30
CA VAL A 571 -19.17 1.52 9.31
C VAL A 571 -19.20 2.29 10.63
N GLY A 572 -19.13 3.61 10.52
CA GLY A 572 -19.18 4.52 11.67
C GLY A 572 -20.59 5.03 12.00
N PRO A 573 -20.72 5.79 13.10
CA PRO A 573 -21.95 6.46 13.49
C PRO A 573 -22.56 7.35 12.38
N GLY A 574 -23.88 7.50 12.38
CA GLY A 574 -24.59 8.32 11.40
C GLY A 574 -24.71 7.72 9.98
N ALA A 575 -24.11 6.55 9.72
CA ALA A 575 -24.30 5.86 8.45
C ALA A 575 -25.77 5.41 8.27
N ARG A 576 -26.26 5.46 7.02
CA ARG A 576 -27.69 5.24 6.67
C ARG A 576 -28.27 3.93 7.22
N ASN A 577 -27.47 2.88 7.31
CA ASN A 577 -27.85 1.54 7.78
C ASN A 577 -27.30 1.21 9.18
N ASN A 578 -26.83 2.23 9.93
CA ASN A 578 -26.30 2.13 11.28
C ASN A 578 -27.12 2.98 12.27
N PHE A 579 -28.36 2.54 12.51
CA PHE A 579 -29.33 3.29 13.34
C PHE A 579 -28.99 3.38 14.84
N ARG A 580 -27.85 2.80 15.26
CA ARG A 580 -27.44 2.70 16.67
C ARG A 580 -26.16 3.45 16.98
N ASP A 581 -25.58 4.15 16.00
CA ASP A 581 -24.32 4.88 16.16
C ASP A 581 -23.16 4.02 16.68
N GLU A 582 -23.14 2.75 16.28
CA GLU A 582 -22.11 1.77 16.66
C GLU A 582 -20.91 1.86 15.71
N HIS A 583 -19.70 1.54 16.16
CA HIS A 583 -18.52 1.42 15.29
C HIS A 583 -18.35 -0.03 14.87
N LEU A 584 -18.71 -0.34 13.63
CA LEU A 584 -18.59 -1.69 13.07
C LEU A 584 -17.27 -1.80 12.32
N THR A 585 -16.50 -2.84 12.64
CA THR A 585 -15.19 -3.10 12.02
C THR A 585 -15.12 -4.56 11.59
N ALA A 586 -14.54 -4.80 10.42
CA ALA A 586 -14.13 -6.13 9.99
C ALA A 586 -12.82 -6.02 9.21
N ASP A 587 -11.94 -7.00 9.37
CA ASP A 587 -10.72 -7.13 8.58
C ASP A 587 -10.44 -8.62 8.44
N ALA A 588 -10.28 -9.10 7.21
CA ALA A 588 -10.20 -10.51 6.90
C ALA A 588 -9.28 -10.74 5.71
N GLY A 589 -8.38 -11.72 5.80
CA GLY A 589 -7.43 -11.99 4.73
C GLY A 589 -6.33 -12.97 5.08
N LEU A 590 -5.36 -13.03 4.18
CA LEU A 590 -4.12 -13.77 4.33
C LEU A 590 -2.94 -12.83 4.53
N ILE A 591 -2.01 -13.24 5.38
CA ILE A 591 -0.65 -12.71 5.45
C ILE A 591 0.27 -13.76 4.80
N LEU A 592 0.84 -13.42 3.64
CA LEU A 592 1.74 -14.30 2.90
C LEU A 592 3.19 -13.92 3.16
N LEU A 593 3.97 -14.89 3.61
CA LEU A 593 5.41 -14.81 3.82
C LEU A 593 6.10 -15.85 2.91
N ASN A 594 7.41 -15.71 2.72
CA ASN A 594 8.17 -16.61 1.84
C ASN A 594 8.08 -18.10 2.24
N ASP A 595 7.84 -18.38 3.52
CA ASP A 595 7.85 -19.71 4.12
C ASP A 595 6.55 -20.06 4.85
N ARG A 596 5.59 -19.15 4.96
CA ARG A 596 4.35 -19.36 5.73
C ARG A 596 3.20 -18.53 5.19
N ALA A 597 1.98 -19.02 5.40
CA ALA A 597 0.74 -18.29 5.17
C ALA A 597 -0.16 -18.35 6.39
N TYR A 598 -0.69 -17.19 6.79
CA TYR A 598 -1.60 -17.07 7.93
C TYR A 598 -2.94 -16.51 7.48
N ILE A 599 -4.04 -17.04 8.02
CA ILE A 599 -5.36 -16.42 7.90
C ILE A 599 -5.66 -15.65 9.18
N VAL A 600 -6.08 -14.41 9.01
CA VAL A 600 -6.55 -13.55 10.10
C VAL A 600 -7.95 -13.04 9.74
N VAL A 601 -8.89 -13.19 10.68
CA VAL A 601 -10.20 -12.57 10.61
C VAL A 601 -10.50 -11.88 11.94
N THR A 602 -10.83 -10.60 11.89
CA THR A 602 -11.28 -9.82 13.03
C THR A 602 -12.61 -9.15 12.67
N MET A 603 -13.59 -9.23 13.57
CA MET A 603 -14.84 -8.47 13.44
C MET A 603 -15.27 -7.94 14.80
N GLY A 604 -15.71 -6.69 14.85
CA GLY A 604 -16.03 -6.01 16.10
C GLY A 604 -17.17 -5.01 16.00
N VAL A 605 -17.92 -4.88 17.11
CA VAL A 605 -18.88 -3.80 17.37
C VAL A 605 -18.36 -2.99 18.55
N ASP A 606 -18.08 -1.71 18.32
CA ASP A 606 -17.44 -0.79 19.29
C ASP A 606 -16.12 -1.35 19.87
N GLY A 607 -15.41 -2.17 19.09
CA GLY A 607 -14.16 -2.83 19.48
C GLY A 607 -12.94 -2.44 18.65
N GLY A 608 -13.11 -1.53 17.68
CA GLY A 608 -12.04 -1.07 16.79
C GLY A 608 -10.86 -0.44 17.54
N ASP A 609 -11.12 0.15 18.72
CA ASP A 609 -10.11 0.72 19.63
C ASP A 609 -9.09 -0.31 20.14
N ARG A 610 -9.38 -1.61 20.00
CA ARG A 610 -8.50 -2.71 20.43
C ARG A 610 -7.70 -3.32 19.28
N LEU A 611 -8.03 -3.03 18.01
CA LEU A 611 -7.43 -3.73 16.87
C LEU A 611 -5.91 -3.53 16.76
N SER A 612 -5.39 -2.34 17.08
CA SER A 612 -3.93 -2.11 17.11
C SER A 612 -3.19 -3.04 18.08
N TYR A 613 -3.80 -3.33 19.24
CA TYR A 613 -3.23 -4.27 20.21
C TYR A 613 -3.34 -5.71 19.74
N ILE A 614 -4.47 -6.10 19.13
CA ILE A 614 -4.68 -7.43 18.59
C ILE A 614 -3.68 -7.72 17.46
N TYR A 615 -3.57 -6.83 16.48
CA TYR A 615 -2.64 -7.01 15.36
C TYR A 615 -1.17 -6.90 15.78
N GLY A 616 -0.87 -6.06 16.78
CA GLY A 616 0.46 -6.05 17.41
C GLY A 616 0.82 -7.39 18.06
N GLU A 617 -0.14 -8.06 18.69
CA GLU A 617 0.03 -9.40 19.27
C GLU A 617 0.12 -10.49 18.20
N ILE A 618 -0.65 -10.41 17.10
CA ILE A 618 -0.52 -11.30 15.93
C ILE A 618 0.91 -11.23 15.38
N ARG A 619 1.43 -10.03 15.15
CA ARG A 619 2.82 -9.84 14.71
C ARG A 619 3.82 -10.45 15.68
N ARG A 620 3.61 -10.29 16.99
CA ARG A 620 4.47 -10.89 18.02
C ARG A 620 4.48 -12.42 17.90
N VAL A 621 3.30 -13.03 17.80
CA VAL A 621 3.16 -14.49 17.65
C VAL A 621 3.85 -14.97 16.37
N ILE A 622 3.62 -14.33 15.21
CA ILE A 622 4.26 -14.73 13.95
C ILE A 622 5.78 -14.64 14.03
N ASN A 623 6.32 -13.55 14.58
CA ASN A 623 7.77 -13.41 14.77
C ASN A 623 8.32 -14.45 15.75
N GLN A 624 7.57 -14.82 16.78
CA GLN A 624 7.97 -15.87 17.72
C GLN A 624 8.03 -17.24 17.04
N GLU A 625 6.99 -17.61 16.28
CA GLU A 625 6.92 -18.90 15.54
C GLU A 625 8.04 -19.01 14.49
N ARG A 626 8.37 -17.90 13.82
CA ARG A 626 9.46 -17.83 12.84
C ARG A 626 10.84 -17.59 13.47
N ARG A 627 10.90 -17.39 14.78
CA ARG A 627 12.12 -17.01 15.54
C ARG A 627 12.81 -15.77 14.98
N THR A 628 12.05 -14.86 14.38
CA THR A 628 12.56 -13.65 13.73
C THR A 628 13.27 -12.76 14.74
N LEU A 629 14.45 -12.26 14.39
CA LEU A 629 15.15 -11.25 15.18
C LEU A 629 14.47 -9.89 15.00
N TYR A 630 13.48 -9.61 15.83
CA TYR A 630 12.64 -8.42 15.70
C TYR A 630 12.53 -7.68 17.03
N TRP A 631 13.04 -6.44 17.09
CA TRP A 631 12.95 -5.60 18.28
C TRP A 631 11.70 -4.71 18.24
N PRO A 632 10.67 -4.97 19.06
CA PRO A 632 9.43 -4.19 19.01
C PRO A 632 9.57 -2.79 19.62
N SER A 633 8.72 -1.88 19.13
CA SER A 633 8.49 -0.58 19.77
C SER A 633 7.92 -0.72 21.18
N GLY A 634 8.23 0.24 22.06
CA GLY A 634 7.74 0.25 23.44
C GLY A 634 8.46 -0.69 24.41
N VAL A 635 9.34 -1.58 23.92
CA VAL A 635 10.19 -2.44 24.75
C VAL A 635 11.63 -1.91 24.73
N SER A 636 12.27 -1.70 25.88
CA SER A 636 13.69 -1.29 25.88
C SER A 636 14.57 -2.39 25.28
N PHE A 637 15.73 -2.04 24.73
CA PHE A 637 16.64 -3.02 24.13
C PHE A 637 17.00 -4.12 25.14
N ALA A 638 17.37 -3.73 26.36
CA ALA A 638 17.70 -4.66 27.42
C ALA A 638 16.50 -5.53 27.84
N ALA A 639 15.27 -5.01 27.85
CA ALA A 639 14.09 -5.82 28.16
C ALA A 639 13.81 -6.86 27.05
N TRP A 640 13.95 -6.46 25.78
CA TRP A 640 13.77 -7.35 24.63
C TRP A 640 14.85 -8.43 24.58
N VAL A 641 16.12 -8.08 24.74
CA VAL A 641 17.24 -9.06 24.73
C VAL A 641 17.06 -10.13 25.81
N ARG A 642 16.42 -9.76 26.92
CA ARG A 642 16.17 -10.62 28.07
C ARG A 642 14.82 -11.35 28.01
N SER A 643 13.99 -11.09 27.00
CA SER A 643 12.72 -11.78 26.83
C SER A 643 12.90 -13.07 26.05
N PRO A 644 11.94 -14.01 26.11
CA PRO A 644 11.93 -15.20 25.26
C PRO A 644 11.97 -14.89 23.76
N GLU A 645 11.45 -13.73 23.35
CA GLU A 645 11.43 -13.22 21.98
C GLU A 645 12.71 -12.46 21.59
N GLY A 646 13.68 -12.37 22.50
CA GLY A 646 14.99 -11.80 22.23
C GLY A 646 15.88 -12.71 21.37
N PRO A 647 17.08 -12.23 20.97
CA PRO A 647 18.05 -12.99 20.17
C PRO A 647 18.49 -14.32 20.79
N TYR A 648 18.32 -14.51 22.09
CA TYR A 648 18.97 -15.59 22.85
C TYR A 648 18.02 -16.67 23.39
N GLU A 649 16.81 -16.79 22.82
CA GLU A 649 15.89 -17.93 23.01
C GLU A 649 15.68 -18.33 24.49
N GLY A 650 15.40 -17.35 25.36
CA GLY A 650 15.16 -17.61 26.79
C GLY A 650 16.41 -17.91 27.63
N ARG A 651 17.62 -17.65 27.10
CA ARG A 651 18.88 -17.58 27.88
C ARG A 651 19.26 -16.11 28.09
N PRO A 652 18.52 -15.37 28.94
CA PRO A 652 18.68 -13.93 29.07
C PRO A 652 20.05 -13.55 29.60
N LEU A 653 20.54 -12.40 29.16
CA LEU A 653 21.68 -11.73 29.79
C LEU A 653 21.23 -10.93 31.02
N SER A 654 22.19 -10.53 31.84
CA SER A 654 22.05 -9.45 32.79
C SER A 654 21.71 -8.14 32.05
N VAL A 655 21.20 -7.14 32.76
CA VAL A 655 21.01 -5.80 32.17
C VAL A 655 22.33 -5.26 31.61
N GLU A 656 23.42 -5.52 32.32
CA GLU A 656 24.75 -5.09 31.92
C GLU A 656 25.23 -5.81 30.66
N GLY A 657 25.04 -7.13 30.58
CA GLY A 657 25.35 -7.90 29.38
C GLY A 657 24.49 -7.51 28.18
N ALA A 658 23.21 -7.18 28.39
CA ALA A 658 22.37 -6.68 27.32
C ALA A 658 22.83 -5.29 26.82
N ASN A 659 23.21 -4.38 27.72
CA ASN A 659 23.78 -3.09 27.32
C ASN A 659 25.14 -3.26 26.61
N PHE A 660 25.96 -4.21 27.05
CA PHE A 660 27.22 -4.55 26.39
C PHE A 660 26.99 -4.97 24.93
N VAL A 661 25.99 -5.83 24.69
CA VAL A 661 25.62 -6.25 23.33
C VAL A 661 25.23 -5.03 22.49
N LEU A 662 24.45 -4.10 23.05
CA LEU A 662 24.07 -2.88 22.33
C LEU A 662 25.28 -2.03 21.94
N ASP A 663 26.20 -1.82 22.89
CA ASP A 663 27.42 -1.03 22.67
C ASP A 663 28.29 -1.68 21.58
N TYR A 664 28.50 -3.00 21.67
CA TYR A 664 29.25 -3.77 20.69
C TYR A 664 28.64 -3.67 19.28
N LEU A 665 27.31 -3.85 19.16
CA LEU A 665 26.61 -3.78 17.88
C LEU A 665 26.74 -2.39 17.24
N LYS A 666 26.72 -1.32 18.04
CA LYS A 666 26.95 0.05 17.55
C LYS A 666 28.37 0.23 17.01
N GLU A 667 29.37 -0.27 17.73
CA GLU A 667 30.77 -0.17 17.31
C GLU A 667 31.05 -0.85 15.97
N VAL A 668 30.39 -1.98 15.69
CA VAL A 668 30.54 -2.70 14.41
C VAL A 668 29.59 -2.22 13.31
N GLY A 669 28.87 -1.12 13.53
CA GLY A 669 27.95 -0.53 12.55
C GLY A 669 26.65 -1.33 12.33
N GLN A 670 26.30 -2.21 13.27
CA GLN A 670 25.12 -3.08 13.23
C GLN A 670 24.07 -2.64 14.25
N GLU A 671 23.89 -1.33 14.42
CA GLU A 671 22.98 -0.77 15.40
C GLU A 671 21.56 -1.35 15.20
N PRO A 672 20.96 -1.97 16.24
CA PRO A 672 19.64 -2.55 16.16
C PRO A 672 18.58 -1.48 15.88
N VAL A 673 17.70 -1.75 14.91
CA VAL A 673 16.61 -0.85 14.53
C VAL A 673 15.29 -1.45 15.01
N ARG A 674 14.44 -0.61 15.63
CA ARG A 674 13.12 -1.04 16.08
C ARG A 674 12.21 -1.32 14.88
N ASN A 675 11.33 -2.29 15.05
CA ASN A 675 10.35 -2.73 14.05
C ASN A 675 10.96 -3.16 12.71
N VAL A 676 12.22 -3.61 12.71
CA VAL A 676 12.91 -4.12 11.53
C VAL A 676 13.28 -5.57 11.79
N ASN A 677 13.10 -6.43 10.79
CA ASN A 677 13.64 -7.78 10.79
C ASN A 677 15.17 -7.69 10.66
N MET A 678 15.89 -8.28 11.61
CA MET A 678 17.35 -8.28 11.69
C MET A 678 17.95 -9.70 11.62
N ASP A 679 17.24 -10.68 11.04
CA ASP A 679 17.74 -12.05 10.96
C ASP A 679 19.08 -12.15 10.23
N ASP A 680 19.30 -11.30 9.23
CA ASP A 680 20.58 -11.13 8.52
C ASP A 680 21.73 -10.67 9.44
N ARG A 681 21.41 -10.09 10.61
CA ARG A 681 22.37 -9.60 11.61
C ARG A 681 22.56 -10.54 12.79
N ARG A 682 21.89 -11.69 12.85
CA ARG A 682 21.93 -12.62 13.99
C ARG A 682 23.35 -13.01 14.40
N PHE A 683 24.23 -13.20 13.41
CA PHE A 683 25.65 -13.45 13.61
C PHE A 683 26.31 -12.44 14.56
N TYR A 684 26.02 -11.14 14.40
CA TYR A 684 26.61 -10.09 15.23
C TYR A 684 26.09 -10.12 16.66
N PHE A 685 24.83 -10.51 16.88
CA PHE A 685 24.29 -10.70 18.22
C PHE A 685 24.98 -11.89 18.92
N ASP A 686 25.13 -13.01 18.23
CA ASP A 686 25.81 -14.18 18.78
C ASP A 686 27.29 -13.89 19.08
N GLN A 687 27.96 -13.15 18.19
CA GLN A 687 29.33 -12.69 18.38
C GLN A 687 29.44 -11.76 19.60
N ALA A 688 28.57 -10.75 19.71
CA ALA A 688 28.55 -9.83 20.85
C ALA A 688 28.36 -10.57 22.18
N ARG A 689 27.46 -11.56 22.21
CA ARG A 689 27.24 -12.42 23.37
C ARG A 689 28.44 -13.29 23.71
N ALA A 690 29.10 -13.86 22.71
CA ALA A 690 30.31 -14.66 22.91
C ALA A 690 31.43 -13.80 23.51
N VAL A 691 31.63 -12.58 22.99
CA VAL A 691 32.61 -11.62 23.52
C VAL A 691 32.27 -11.24 24.97
N TRP A 692 30.99 -11.00 25.28
CA TRP A 692 30.55 -10.74 26.65
C TRP A 692 30.96 -11.87 27.60
N PHE A 693 30.66 -13.12 27.26
CA PHE A 693 31.00 -14.26 28.12
C PHE A 693 32.50 -14.58 28.17
N ALA A 694 33.28 -14.18 27.15
CA ALA A 694 34.74 -14.29 27.19
C ALA A 694 35.34 -13.39 28.28
N PHE A 695 34.81 -12.17 28.44
CA PHE A 695 35.24 -11.27 29.51
C PHE A 695 34.54 -11.52 30.85
N PHE A 696 33.26 -11.86 30.83
CA PHE A 696 32.40 -11.96 32.01
C PHE A 696 31.63 -13.31 32.02
N PRO A 697 32.29 -14.43 32.32
CA PRO A 697 31.72 -15.77 32.20
C PRO A 697 30.50 -16.02 33.10
N ASN A 698 30.37 -15.26 34.20
CA ASN A 698 29.25 -15.34 35.14
C ASN A 698 28.15 -14.29 34.84
N ASP A 699 28.16 -13.68 33.65
CA ASP A 699 27.19 -12.64 33.24
C ASP A 699 27.08 -11.48 34.25
N THR A 700 28.21 -11.16 34.88
CA THR A 700 28.32 -10.14 35.92
C THR A 700 29.69 -9.49 35.84
N VAL A 701 29.75 -8.17 36.02
CA VAL A 701 31.01 -7.43 36.13
C VAL A 701 31.52 -7.56 37.57
N PRO A 702 32.65 -8.23 37.82
CA PRO A 702 33.17 -8.39 39.18
C PRO A 702 33.74 -7.07 39.71
N SER A 703 33.75 -6.90 41.03
CA SER A 703 34.37 -5.73 41.67
C SER A 703 35.90 -5.72 41.53
N ALA A 704 36.54 -6.90 41.59
CA ALA A 704 37.94 -7.10 41.27
C ALA A 704 38.06 -7.56 39.81
N ARG A 705 38.61 -6.69 38.95
CA ARG A 705 38.72 -6.92 37.50
C ARG A 705 40.14 -7.29 37.11
N THR A 706 40.27 -8.20 36.15
CA THR A 706 41.53 -8.44 35.42
C THR A 706 41.89 -7.20 34.58
N PRO A 707 43.16 -7.04 34.16
CA PRO A 707 43.54 -5.94 33.28
C PRO A 707 42.69 -5.85 32.00
N GLU A 708 42.33 -7.00 31.42
CA GLU A 708 41.49 -7.10 30.22
C GLU A 708 40.06 -6.64 30.51
N GLN A 709 39.46 -7.10 31.62
CA GLN A 709 38.14 -6.65 32.04
C GLN A 709 38.09 -5.15 32.36
N GLU A 710 39.14 -4.61 32.99
CA GLU A 710 39.24 -3.18 33.27
C GLU A 710 39.29 -2.36 31.98
N ARG A 711 40.07 -2.82 30.99
CA ARG A 711 40.20 -2.19 29.67
C ARG A 711 38.86 -2.16 28.92
N VAL A 712 38.10 -3.26 28.93
CA VAL A 712 36.77 -3.34 28.30
C VAL A 712 35.76 -2.41 28.97
N ILE A 713 35.75 -2.34 30.30
CA ILE A 713 34.86 -1.41 31.03
C ILE A 713 35.26 0.05 30.76
N ALA A 714 36.56 0.34 30.69
CA ALA A 714 37.04 1.67 30.31
C ALA A 714 36.62 2.06 28.89
N ALA A 715 36.67 1.12 27.92
CA ALA A 715 36.19 1.36 26.55
C ALA A 715 34.70 1.73 26.54
N ARG A 716 33.86 0.97 27.25
CA ARG A 716 32.39 1.20 27.30
C ARG A 716 31.98 2.54 27.87
N TYR A 717 32.72 3.05 28.86
CA TYR A 717 32.41 4.32 29.52
C TYR A 717 33.31 5.49 29.06
N GLY A 718 33.98 5.34 27.91
CA GLY A 718 34.70 6.43 27.23
C GLY A 718 36.06 6.81 27.85
N GLY A 719 36.66 5.92 28.65
CA GLY A 719 37.90 6.19 29.38
C GLY A 719 39.20 5.92 28.61
N SER A 720 39.18 5.12 27.53
CA SER A 720 40.41 4.64 26.87
C SER A 720 40.63 5.12 25.43
N GLY A 721 39.57 5.56 24.72
CA GLY A 721 39.62 5.84 23.28
C GLY A 721 39.64 4.59 22.38
N GLU A 722 39.58 3.39 22.98
CA GLU A 722 39.47 2.11 22.29
C GLU A 722 38.02 1.61 22.29
N THR A 723 37.68 0.74 21.34
CA THR A 723 36.36 0.08 21.24
C THR A 723 36.41 -1.34 21.81
N ILE A 724 35.27 -1.87 22.27
CA ILE A 724 35.14 -3.27 22.67
C ILE A 724 35.57 -4.19 21.52
N HIS A 725 35.16 -3.89 20.30
CA HIS A 725 35.50 -4.67 19.11
C HIS A 725 37.02 -4.75 18.88
N GLN A 726 37.74 -3.64 18.97
CA GLN A 726 39.21 -3.63 18.83
C GLN A 726 39.89 -4.52 19.86
N ILE A 727 39.47 -4.43 21.14
CA ILE A 727 40.01 -5.26 22.22
C ILE A 727 39.71 -6.75 21.96
N ALA A 728 38.51 -7.07 21.48
CA ALA A 728 38.10 -8.44 21.18
C ALA A 728 38.90 -9.07 20.02
N VAL A 729 39.23 -8.28 18.98
CA VAL A 729 40.09 -8.73 17.86
C VAL A 729 41.53 -8.94 18.35
N GLU A 730 42.07 -8.00 19.13
CA GLU A 730 43.44 -8.10 19.67
C GLU A 730 43.64 -9.34 20.55
N LEU A 731 42.65 -9.63 21.41
CA LEU A 731 42.66 -10.81 22.29
C LEU A 731 42.19 -12.09 21.59
N ASN A 732 41.95 -12.05 20.27
CA ASN A 732 41.59 -13.18 19.44
C ASN A 732 40.26 -13.85 19.84
N TYR A 733 39.33 -13.07 20.43
CA TYR A 733 37.95 -13.49 20.68
C TYR A 733 37.06 -13.34 19.45
N VAL A 734 37.46 -12.50 18.50
CA VAL A 734 36.79 -12.25 17.22
C VAL A 734 37.83 -12.38 16.12
N ARG A 735 37.49 -13.05 15.01
CA ARG A 735 38.35 -13.07 13.83
C ARG A 735 38.26 -11.73 13.11
N PRO A 736 39.40 -11.15 12.68
CA PRO A 736 39.44 -9.84 12.02
C PRO A 736 38.67 -9.78 10.71
#